data_AF-A0A2A2V3C8-F1
#
_entry.id   AF-A0A2A2V3C8-F1
#
_cell.length_a   1.000
_cell.length_b   1.000
_cell.length_c   1.000
_cell.angle_alpha   90.00
_cell.angle_beta   90.00
_cell.angle_gamma   90.00
#
_symmetry.space_group_name_H-M   'P 1'
#
loop_
_entity.id
_entity.type
_entity.pdbx_description
1 polymer ?
#
loop_
_entity_poly.entity_id
_entity_poly.type
_entity_poly.pdbx_seq_one_letter_code
_entity_poly.pdbx_strand_id
1 'polypeptide(L)'
;MKLNKITSYIGLALLSGGALAAPSTPTLDWQPQQYSFVEVNVDGLGSYKQLVKAKDVVDISIKWNAWSGSGGDNYKVYFDDLLVNQGTLAAGTKSGVVQFPYTKSGRHQLYLELCEGTVCARSAGKEIVIADTDGAHLAPLPMNVDPNNRNNGTIPGRVTGAYFVEWGIYGRNYDVTKIPAHNLSHILYGFIPICGPNESLKSIENGNSWRALQTACADSQDYEVVIHDPWAAVQKSMPGVDAKDPIRGVYSQLMALKQRYPDLKILPSVGGWTLSDPFHGFTNKANRDTFVASVKQFLKTWKFYDGVDIDWEFPGGDGPNPDLGDPINDGPAYVALMQELRAMLDELEAETGRQYELTSAIGAGYDKIEDVDYQAAQQYMDYIFAMTYDFYGAWNNETGHQTGIYCGSHLSTDECNGTGVDDNGVPRKGPAYTGDHAIQLLLQQGVQPSKLVMGVAMYGRGWEGVLDANATIPGNPMTAPGNGPLTGSTSEGVWEPGIMDYKAIAANAVGQGGSGVNGYEVGYDEQAQAAYVWNRSNGKLITYDSPRSVIAKGQYANTHQLAGLFGWEIDADNGDILNAMYDGLTAGEIPNRAPSIGVSGPINVTSGQVVNVDAQASDLDNDPLTYSWVAAPGLALSANNTAAVAVTAPSVTQQTSYDLTVTVNDGALSTTKTIAVVVNPEGANAAPVVTPVSDITVNEGASATVNVAATDPEGAALSYSWSAPAELSVVANGSSAAITATNVTADTTVPVTVTVSDGVNAVDTTFNVTIKDGGAQYPAWDRSTVYVGGDRVLHNGNAFEAKWWTQGEEPGTADVWKAVTN
;
A
#
# COMPACT_ATOMS: atom_id res chain seq x y z
N MET A 1 -28.70 124.46 -43.16
CA MET A 1 -27.30 124.19 -43.52
C MET A 1 -27.28 122.88 -44.30
N LYS A 2 -26.77 122.89 -45.54
CA LYS A 2 -26.70 121.71 -46.44
C LYS A 2 -25.77 120.64 -45.86
N LEU A 3 -26.05 119.35 -46.11
CA LEU A 3 -25.09 118.39 -46.70
C LEU A 3 -25.74 117.01 -46.97
N ASN A 4 -25.34 116.41 -48.11
CA ASN A 4 -25.73 115.10 -48.65
C ASN A 4 -25.32 113.91 -47.76
N LYS A 5 -26.02 112.76 -47.90
CA LYS A 5 -25.42 111.41 -48.05
C LYS A 5 -26.46 110.29 -48.28
N ILE A 6 -26.34 109.64 -49.45
CA ILE A 6 -26.35 108.20 -49.74
C ILE A 6 -27.36 107.31 -48.99
N THR A 7 -28.34 106.78 -49.73
CA THR A 7 -29.20 105.66 -49.32
C THR A 7 -28.65 104.36 -49.94
N SER A 8 -28.15 103.45 -49.11
CA SER A 8 -27.82 102.08 -49.49
C SER A 8 -28.95 101.14 -49.05
N TYR A 9 -29.41 100.28 -49.97
CA TYR A 9 -30.38 99.22 -49.71
C TYR A 9 -29.76 98.17 -48.77
N ILE A 10 -30.42 97.89 -47.65
CA ILE A 10 -30.16 96.71 -46.80
C ILE A 10 -31.02 95.57 -47.34
N GLY A 11 -30.37 94.58 -47.94
CA GLY A 11 -30.95 93.25 -48.17
C GLY A 11 -30.90 92.45 -46.88
N LEU A 12 -32.06 92.16 -46.29
CA LEU A 12 -32.18 91.27 -45.15
C LEU A 12 -32.12 89.82 -45.66
N ALA A 13 -30.95 89.18 -45.53
CA ALA A 13 -30.81 87.75 -45.77
C ALA A 13 -31.40 86.98 -44.58
N LEU A 14 -32.60 86.41 -44.76
CA LEU A 14 -33.15 85.37 -43.89
C LEU A 14 -32.29 84.11 -44.06
N LEU A 15 -31.27 83.95 -43.23
CA LEU A 15 -30.63 82.65 -42.98
C LEU A 15 -31.63 81.82 -42.16
N SER A 16 -32.47 81.04 -42.85
CA SER A 16 -33.16 79.91 -42.23
C SER A 16 -32.09 78.88 -41.84
N GLY A 17 -31.59 78.96 -40.61
CA GLY A 17 -30.89 77.83 -40.01
C GLY A 17 -31.87 76.66 -40.01
N GLY A 18 -31.66 75.69 -40.91
CA GLY A 18 -32.41 74.45 -40.87
C GLY A 18 -32.16 73.83 -39.50
N ALA A 19 -33.18 73.79 -38.65
CA ALA A 19 -33.13 72.99 -37.44
C ALA A 19 -32.96 71.54 -37.90
N LEU A 20 -31.74 70.99 -37.73
CA LEU A 20 -31.51 69.56 -37.89
C LEU A 20 -32.45 68.88 -36.90
N ALA A 21 -33.47 68.20 -37.42
CA ALA A 21 -34.41 67.45 -36.59
C ALA A 21 -33.61 66.35 -35.88
N ALA A 22 -33.68 66.31 -34.55
CA ALA A 22 -33.03 65.26 -33.78
C ALA A 22 -33.48 63.89 -34.29
N PRO A 23 -32.58 62.90 -34.36
CA PRO A 23 -32.94 61.53 -34.72
C PRO A 23 -33.94 60.97 -33.70
N SER A 24 -34.73 59.99 -34.12
CA SER A 24 -35.71 59.36 -33.23
C SER A 24 -35.00 58.48 -32.22
N THR A 25 -35.55 58.41 -31.00
CA THR A 25 -35.10 57.44 -29.99
C THR A 25 -35.21 56.01 -30.54
N PRO A 26 -34.09 55.28 -30.70
CA PRO A 26 -34.14 53.89 -31.14
C PRO A 26 -34.86 53.01 -30.12
N THR A 27 -35.68 52.11 -30.63
CA THR A 27 -36.25 51.00 -29.88
C THR A 27 -35.55 49.72 -30.30
N LEU A 28 -34.88 49.06 -29.35
CA LEU A 28 -34.28 47.75 -29.57
C LEU A 28 -35.38 46.69 -29.72
N ASP A 29 -35.17 45.70 -30.59
CA ASP A 29 -36.09 44.56 -30.75
C ASP A 29 -36.29 43.82 -29.43
N TRP A 30 -37.39 43.06 -29.28
CA TRP A 30 -37.73 42.40 -28.01
C TRP A 30 -36.88 41.15 -27.74
N GLN A 31 -36.29 40.52 -28.76
CA GLN A 31 -35.55 39.25 -28.63
C GLN A 31 -34.37 39.35 -27.65
N PRO A 32 -34.14 38.35 -26.77
CA PRO A 32 -32.98 38.34 -25.87
C PRO A 32 -31.67 38.58 -26.61
N GLN A 33 -30.75 39.32 -25.99
CA GLN A 33 -29.41 39.55 -26.53
C GLN A 33 -28.46 38.59 -25.82
N GLN A 34 -28.46 37.34 -26.27
CA GLN A 34 -27.63 36.28 -25.71
C GLN A 34 -26.68 35.76 -26.79
N TYR A 35 -25.40 35.78 -26.48
CA TYR A 35 -24.32 35.33 -27.34
C TYR A 35 -23.36 34.48 -26.52
N SER A 36 -22.56 33.66 -27.20
CA SER A 36 -21.56 32.82 -26.53
C SER A 36 -20.36 32.56 -27.44
N PHE A 37 -19.15 32.60 -26.87
CA PHE A 37 -17.94 32.08 -27.52
C PHE A 37 -17.94 30.54 -27.60
N VAL A 38 -18.70 29.89 -26.72
CA VAL A 38 -18.93 28.44 -26.74
C VAL A 38 -20.42 28.17 -26.80
N GLU A 39 -20.91 27.82 -27.98
CA GLU A 39 -22.31 27.45 -28.18
C GLU A 39 -22.53 26.02 -27.70
N VAL A 40 -23.41 25.87 -26.72
CA VAL A 40 -23.86 24.57 -26.22
C VAL A 40 -25.30 24.36 -26.67
N ASN A 41 -25.56 23.23 -27.34
CA ASN A 41 -26.92 22.80 -27.61
C ASN A 41 -27.54 22.21 -26.34
N VAL A 42 -28.09 23.09 -25.49
CA VAL A 42 -28.60 22.74 -24.14
C VAL A 42 -29.77 21.76 -24.13
N ASP A 43 -30.51 21.65 -25.25
CA ASP A 43 -31.63 20.72 -25.41
C ASP A 43 -31.30 19.57 -26.40
N GLY A 44 -30.05 19.54 -26.87
CA GLY A 44 -29.57 18.58 -27.86
C GLY A 44 -29.15 17.25 -27.27
N LEU A 45 -29.12 16.23 -28.12
CA LEU A 45 -28.49 14.94 -27.86
C LEU A 45 -27.52 14.67 -29.01
N GLY A 46 -26.40 14.01 -28.73
CA GLY A 46 -25.44 13.63 -29.76
C GLY A 46 -24.00 13.65 -29.27
N SER A 47 -23.09 13.71 -30.22
CA SER A 47 -21.65 13.75 -29.96
C SER A 47 -21.21 15.06 -29.32
N TYR A 48 -20.03 15.05 -28.71
CA TYR A 48 -19.41 16.26 -28.15
C TYR A 48 -19.31 17.39 -29.19
N LYS A 49 -18.87 17.09 -30.41
CA LYS A 49 -18.71 18.09 -31.49
C LYS A 49 -20.04 18.59 -32.08
N GLN A 50 -21.13 17.83 -31.93
CA GLN A 50 -22.47 18.31 -32.28
C GLN A 50 -23.04 19.25 -31.22
N LEU A 51 -22.75 18.96 -29.96
CA LEU A 51 -23.28 19.70 -28.81
C LEU A 51 -22.50 20.98 -28.51
N VAL A 52 -21.17 20.98 -28.74
CA VAL A 52 -20.28 22.07 -28.33
C VAL A 52 -19.55 22.65 -29.53
N LYS A 53 -19.67 23.97 -29.72
CA LYS A 53 -18.98 24.70 -30.79
C LYS A 53 -18.31 25.96 -30.24
N ALA A 54 -16.99 25.95 -30.21
CA ALA A 54 -16.18 27.11 -29.82
C ALA A 54 -15.92 28.04 -31.01
N LYS A 55 -15.81 29.34 -30.73
CA LYS A 55 -15.49 30.41 -31.67
C LYS A 55 -14.54 31.40 -31.01
N ASP A 56 -13.64 32.00 -31.78
CA ASP A 56 -12.72 33.04 -31.26
C ASP A 56 -13.37 34.43 -31.22
N VAL A 57 -14.45 34.63 -31.98
CA VAL A 57 -15.17 35.90 -32.13
C VAL A 57 -16.67 35.64 -32.11
N VAL A 58 -17.40 36.51 -31.44
CA VAL A 58 -18.85 36.55 -31.44
C VAL A 58 -19.34 37.68 -32.35
N ASP A 59 -20.25 37.37 -33.27
CA ASP A 59 -20.91 38.39 -34.09
C ASP A 59 -22.15 38.92 -33.38
N ILE A 60 -22.04 40.15 -32.84
CA ILE A 60 -23.14 40.85 -32.20
C ILE A 60 -24.11 41.33 -33.27
N SER A 61 -25.41 41.13 -33.06
CA SER A 61 -26.46 41.46 -34.04
C SER A 61 -27.65 42.15 -33.38
N ILE A 62 -27.66 43.49 -33.43
CA ILE A 62 -28.64 44.34 -32.74
C ILE A 62 -29.66 44.86 -33.73
N LYS A 63 -30.90 44.35 -33.64
CA LYS A 63 -32.03 44.85 -34.43
C LYS A 63 -32.72 46.03 -33.73
N TRP A 64 -33.03 47.08 -34.48
CA TRP A 64 -33.60 48.32 -33.95
C TRP A 64 -34.62 48.96 -34.89
N ASN A 65 -35.50 49.79 -34.33
CA ASN A 65 -36.51 50.57 -35.04
C ASN A 65 -36.60 52.02 -34.52
N ALA A 66 -36.88 52.97 -35.40
CA ALA A 66 -37.15 54.38 -35.14
C ALA A 66 -38.57 54.72 -35.62
N TRP A 67 -39.56 54.57 -34.73
CA TRP A 67 -40.98 54.58 -35.10
C TRP A 67 -41.56 55.94 -35.50
N SER A 68 -41.08 57.03 -34.89
CA SER A 68 -41.67 58.37 -35.00
C SER A 68 -40.91 59.34 -35.92
N GLY A 69 -39.82 58.92 -36.55
CA GLY A 69 -38.98 59.80 -37.38
C GLY A 69 -37.83 59.08 -38.09
N SER A 70 -36.75 59.80 -38.38
CA SER A 70 -35.52 59.25 -39.00
C SER A 70 -34.62 58.62 -37.94
N GLY A 71 -33.80 57.64 -38.33
CA GLY A 71 -32.72 57.08 -37.54
C GLY A 71 -31.39 57.82 -37.66
N GLY A 72 -31.37 58.97 -38.32
CA GLY A 72 -30.18 59.80 -38.47
C GLY A 72 -29.22 59.32 -39.57
N ASP A 73 -27.97 59.77 -39.51
CA ASP A 73 -26.88 59.48 -40.45
C ASP A 73 -25.79 58.58 -39.84
N ASN A 74 -25.81 58.34 -38.54
CA ASN A 74 -24.83 57.51 -37.82
C ASN A 74 -25.46 56.77 -36.63
N TYR A 75 -24.80 55.70 -36.20
CA TYR A 75 -25.14 54.97 -34.97
C TYR A 75 -23.91 54.76 -34.08
N LYS A 76 -24.17 54.59 -32.78
CA LYS A 76 -23.17 54.19 -31.78
C LYS A 76 -23.75 53.14 -30.84
N VAL A 77 -22.98 52.11 -30.55
CA VAL A 77 -23.33 51.01 -29.64
C VAL A 77 -22.49 51.13 -28.39
N TYR A 78 -23.14 51.05 -27.23
CA TYR A 78 -22.51 51.11 -25.93
C TYR A 78 -22.83 49.87 -25.11
N PHE A 79 -21.82 49.35 -24.41
CA PHE A 79 -21.99 48.40 -23.30
C PHE A 79 -21.52 49.10 -22.02
N ASP A 80 -22.41 49.24 -21.02
CA ASP A 80 -22.11 49.94 -19.76
C ASP A 80 -21.51 51.33 -19.97
N ASP A 81 -22.11 52.10 -20.88
CA ASP A 81 -21.64 53.44 -21.29
C ASP A 81 -20.28 53.49 -22.00
N LEU A 82 -19.61 52.36 -22.22
CA LEU A 82 -18.42 52.25 -23.04
C LEU A 82 -18.80 52.09 -24.51
N LEU A 83 -18.30 52.97 -25.38
CA LEU A 83 -18.49 52.85 -26.83
C LEU A 83 -17.77 51.59 -27.34
N VAL A 84 -18.52 50.63 -27.85
CA VAL A 84 -17.98 49.35 -28.36
C VAL A 84 -18.02 49.26 -29.89
N ASN A 85 -18.93 49.98 -30.54
CA ASN A 85 -18.99 50.03 -32.00
C ASN A 85 -19.66 51.33 -32.48
N GLN A 86 -19.35 51.78 -33.69
CA GLN A 86 -20.04 52.88 -34.36
C GLN A 86 -19.96 52.76 -35.88
N GLY A 87 -20.90 53.37 -36.58
CA GLY A 87 -20.90 53.38 -38.04
C GLY A 87 -21.90 54.36 -38.63
N THR A 88 -21.99 54.36 -39.95
CA THR A 88 -22.89 55.24 -40.71
C THR A 88 -24.23 54.56 -41.00
N LEU A 89 -25.27 55.35 -41.18
CA LEU A 89 -26.59 54.95 -41.66
C LEU A 89 -26.91 55.68 -42.95
N ALA A 90 -27.67 55.04 -43.83
CA ALA A 90 -28.17 55.73 -45.02
C ALA A 90 -29.21 56.78 -44.61
N ALA A 91 -29.20 57.94 -45.27
CA ALA A 91 -30.16 58.99 -44.98
C ALA A 91 -31.60 58.48 -45.07
N GLY A 92 -32.38 58.72 -44.01
CA GLY A 92 -33.78 58.29 -43.92
C GLY A 92 -34.01 56.84 -43.48
N THR A 93 -32.98 56.10 -43.04
CA THR A 93 -33.15 54.79 -42.42
C THR A 93 -34.06 54.89 -41.19
N LYS A 94 -35.05 53.99 -41.07
CA LYS A 94 -36.01 53.95 -39.95
C LYS A 94 -35.95 52.66 -39.12
N SER A 95 -35.18 51.68 -39.57
CA SER A 95 -34.98 50.40 -38.90
C SER A 95 -33.75 49.74 -39.50
N GLY A 96 -33.10 48.88 -38.75
CA GLY A 96 -31.93 48.16 -39.26
C GLY A 96 -31.43 47.10 -38.30
N VAL A 97 -30.35 46.46 -38.72
CA VAL A 97 -29.56 45.55 -37.90
C VAL A 97 -28.13 46.07 -37.88
N VAL A 98 -27.60 46.32 -36.69
CA VAL A 98 -26.18 46.63 -36.49
C VAL A 98 -25.47 45.32 -36.21
N GLN A 99 -24.48 44.97 -37.04
CA GLN A 99 -23.67 43.77 -36.86
C GLN A 99 -22.19 44.13 -36.75
N PHE A 100 -21.49 43.54 -35.77
CA PHE A 100 -20.06 43.73 -35.59
C PHE A 100 -19.43 42.58 -34.78
N PRO A 101 -18.15 42.26 -35.04
CA PRO A 101 -17.42 41.27 -34.25
C PRO A 101 -17.08 41.81 -32.85
N TYR A 102 -17.10 40.93 -31.86
CA TYR A 102 -16.74 41.25 -30.48
C TYR A 102 -15.94 40.10 -29.84
N THR A 103 -14.95 40.45 -29.02
CA THR A 103 -13.93 39.53 -28.50
C THR A 103 -13.86 39.50 -26.97
N LYS A 104 -14.80 40.14 -26.28
CA LYS A 104 -14.87 40.15 -24.82
C LYS A 104 -16.17 39.52 -24.35
N SER A 105 -16.09 38.73 -23.30
CA SER A 105 -17.25 38.19 -22.59
C SER A 105 -17.72 39.16 -21.50
N GLY A 106 -18.93 38.95 -21.01
CA GLY A 106 -19.50 39.73 -19.93
C GLY A 106 -21.02 39.87 -20.01
N ARG A 107 -21.59 40.37 -18.91
CA ARG A 107 -22.99 40.81 -18.83
C ARG A 107 -23.01 42.32 -18.75
N HIS A 108 -23.71 42.96 -19.69
CA HIS A 108 -23.68 44.42 -19.85
C HIS A 108 -25.09 44.99 -20.03
N GLN A 109 -25.22 46.30 -19.85
CA GLN A 109 -26.33 47.08 -20.38
C GLN A 109 -25.99 47.63 -21.76
N LEU A 110 -26.71 47.12 -22.77
CA LEU A 110 -26.66 47.59 -24.15
C LEU A 110 -27.49 48.87 -24.32
N TYR A 111 -26.86 49.88 -24.93
CA TYR A 111 -27.51 51.06 -25.46
C TYR A 111 -27.17 51.25 -26.93
N LEU A 112 -28.15 51.69 -27.72
CA LEU A 112 -27.94 52.16 -29.08
C LEU A 112 -28.26 53.65 -29.13
N GLU A 113 -27.35 54.43 -29.70
CA GLU A 113 -27.60 55.81 -30.07
C GLU A 113 -27.73 55.94 -31.59
N LEU A 114 -28.73 56.68 -32.00
CA LEU A 114 -28.90 57.17 -33.37
C LEU A 114 -28.55 58.65 -33.38
N CYS A 115 -27.73 59.09 -34.34
CA CYS A 115 -27.19 60.43 -34.40
C CYS A 115 -27.49 61.09 -35.75
N GLU A 116 -27.78 62.40 -35.74
CA GLU A 116 -27.80 63.28 -36.91
C GLU A 116 -26.75 64.36 -36.67
N GLY A 117 -25.59 64.23 -37.32
CA GLY A 117 -24.42 65.06 -37.01
C GLY A 117 -23.93 64.87 -35.56
N THR A 118 -24.08 65.89 -34.72
CA THR A 118 -23.64 65.85 -33.30
C THR A 118 -24.78 65.57 -32.32
N VAL A 119 -26.02 65.56 -32.78
CA VAL A 119 -27.20 65.36 -31.93
C VAL A 119 -27.59 63.89 -31.96
N CYS A 120 -27.61 63.24 -30.79
CA CYS A 120 -27.91 61.82 -30.68
C CYS A 120 -29.12 61.56 -29.76
N ALA A 121 -29.88 60.50 -30.05
CA ALA A 121 -30.94 59.97 -29.22
C ALA A 121 -30.62 58.52 -28.82
N ARG A 122 -30.69 58.22 -27.53
CA ARG A 122 -30.29 56.93 -26.95
C ARG A 122 -31.50 56.05 -26.62
N SER A 123 -31.40 54.75 -26.88
CA SER A 123 -32.41 53.76 -26.47
C SER A 123 -32.55 53.66 -24.95
N ALA A 124 -33.64 53.03 -24.49
CA ALA A 124 -33.62 52.41 -23.16
C ALA A 124 -32.51 51.36 -23.09
N GLY A 125 -31.94 51.17 -21.89
CA GLY A 125 -30.96 50.11 -21.63
C GLY A 125 -31.61 48.74 -21.76
N LYS A 126 -30.85 47.79 -22.30
CA LYS A 126 -31.27 46.40 -22.43
C LYS A 126 -30.13 45.48 -22.03
N GLU A 127 -30.42 44.42 -21.28
CA GLU A 127 -29.41 43.43 -20.94
C GLU A 127 -28.89 42.71 -22.18
N ILE A 128 -27.57 42.55 -22.23
CA ILE A 128 -26.86 41.69 -23.17
C ILE A 128 -25.92 40.77 -22.40
N VAL A 129 -25.94 39.48 -22.77
CA VAL A 129 -25.06 38.44 -22.21
C VAL A 129 -24.17 37.94 -23.34
N ILE A 130 -22.86 38.00 -23.13
CA ILE A 130 -21.84 37.46 -24.02
C ILE A 130 -21.05 36.45 -23.20
N ALA A 131 -21.47 35.20 -23.25
CA ALA A 131 -20.92 34.14 -22.42
C ALA A 131 -19.58 33.63 -22.97
N ASP A 132 -18.70 33.24 -22.07
CA ASP A 132 -17.44 32.55 -22.35
C ASP A 132 -17.10 31.66 -21.16
N THR A 133 -16.23 30.69 -21.41
CA THR A 133 -15.96 29.60 -20.46
C THR A 133 -14.94 29.96 -19.39
N ASP A 134 -14.50 31.22 -19.35
CA ASP A 134 -13.79 31.81 -18.20
C ASP A 134 -14.75 32.25 -17.08
N GLY A 135 -16.05 32.30 -17.37
CA GLY A 135 -17.08 32.71 -16.42
C GLY A 135 -17.20 34.22 -16.21
N ALA A 136 -16.57 35.08 -17.02
CA ALA A 136 -16.60 36.53 -16.80
C ALA A 136 -18.01 37.17 -16.92
N HIS A 137 -18.98 36.42 -17.47
CA HIS A 137 -20.39 36.80 -17.54
C HIS A 137 -21.21 36.37 -16.30
N LEU A 138 -20.62 35.57 -15.41
CA LEU A 138 -21.24 35.00 -14.21
C LEU A 138 -20.87 35.79 -12.96
N ALA A 139 -21.80 35.82 -12.00
CA ALA A 139 -21.49 36.28 -10.65
C ALA A 139 -20.73 35.19 -9.87
N PRO A 140 -19.99 35.56 -8.80
CA PRO A 140 -19.41 34.57 -7.89
C PRO A 140 -20.46 33.59 -7.36
N LEU A 141 -20.16 32.29 -7.40
CA LEU A 141 -21.10 31.23 -7.03
C LEU A 141 -21.59 31.39 -5.57
N PRO A 142 -22.91 31.37 -5.31
CA PRO A 142 -23.43 31.22 -3.95
C PRO A 142 -23.13 29.82 -3.42
N MET A 143 -22.48 29.73 -2.26
CA MET A 143 -22.06 28.46 -1.66
C MET A 143 -23.11 27.92 -0.68
N ASN A 144 -23.23 26.60 -0.60
CA ASN A 144 -24.07 25.81 0.30
C ASN A 144 -23.25 24.65 0.91
N VAL A 145 -22.11 25.01 1.50
CA VAL A 145 -21.16 24.06 2.11
C VAL A 145 -21.72 23.58 3.45
N ASP A 146 -21.52 22.30 3.78
CA ASP A 146 -21.85 21.76 5.10
C ASP A 146 -21.10 22.55 6.19
N PRO A 147 -21.79 23.10 7.21
CA PRO A 147 -21.17 23.94 8.24
C PRO A 147 -20.13 23.22 9.11
N ASN A 148 -20.04 21.88 9.06
CA ASN A 148 -18.95 21.15 9.70
C ASN A 148 -17.58 21.44 9.04
N ASN A 149 -17.55 21.84 7.77
CA ASN A 149 -16.33 22.33 7.13
C ASN A 149 -15.94 23.68 7.74
N ARG A 150 -14.80 23.73 8.44
CA ARG A 150 -14.30 24.97 9.02
C ARG A 150 -13.83 25.91 7.92
N ASN A 151 -13.82 27.21 8.20
CA ASN A 151 -13.28 28.21 7.26
C ASN A 151 -11.83 28.52 7.59
N ASN A 152 -10.94 27.55 7.30
CA ASN A 152 -9.53 27.62 7.66
C ASN A 152 -8.69 28.35 6.60
N GLY A 153 -9.17 28.36 5.35
CA GLY A 153 -8.41 28.88 4.20
C GLY A 153 -7.42 27.85 3.66
N THR A 154 -6.70 28.23 2.62
CA THR A 154 -5.59 27.43 2.07
C THR A 154 -4.28 27.69 2.82
N ILE A 155 -3.38 26.72 2.79
CA ILE A 155 -2.05 26.84 3.38
C ILE A 155 -1.07 27.29 2.29
N PRO A 156 -0.43 28.48 2.40
CA PRO A 156 0.46 28.97 1.36
C PRO A 156 1.59 27.99 1.04
N GLY A 157 1.79 27.70 -0.25
CA GLY A 157 2.84 26.80 -0.73
C GLY A 157 2.60 25.31 -0.44
N ARG A 158 1.41 24.93 0.04
CA ARG A 158 1.01 23.53 0.21
C ARG A 158 -0.20 23.19 -0.64
N VAL A 159 -0.21 21.97 -1.14
CA VAL A 159 -1.36 21.40 -1.85
C VAL A 159 -2.36 20.86 -0.83
N THR A 160 -3.60 21.33 -0.96
CA THR A 160 -4.81 20.70 -0.40
C THR A 160 -5.76 20.49 -1.57
N GLY A 161 -5.76 19.28 -2.12
CA GLY A 161 -6.52 18.90 -3.31
C GLY A 161 -7.71 18.00 -2.98
N ALA A 162 -8.69 17.93 -3.87
CA ALA A 162 -9.72 16.89 -3.81
C ALA A 162 -10.31 16.62 -5.19
N TYR A 163 -10.73 15.38 -5.42
CA TYR A 163 -11.51 15.01 -6.59
C TYR A 163 -12.98 15.37 -6.41
N PHE A 164 -13.56 16.00 -7.43
CA PHE A 164 -15.00 16.18 -7.59
C PHE A 164 -15.45 15.38 -8.80
N VAL A 165 -16.47 14.52 -8.61
CA VAL A 165 -16.95 13.62 -9.66
C VAL A 165 -18.18 14.14 -10.39
N GLU A 166 -18.19 14.01 -11.72
CA GLU A 166 -19.26 14.46 -12.63
C GLU A 166 -20.62 13.86 -12.25
N TRP A 167 -20.65 12.57 -11.89
CA TRP A 167 -21.87 11.87 -11.51
C TRP A 167 -22.34 12.17 -10.08
N GLY A 168 -21.56 12.92 -9.29
CA GLY A 168 -21.88 13.28 -7.90
C GLY A 168 -23.21 14.03 -7.76
N ILE A 169 -23.64 14.71 -8.82
CA ILE A 169 -24.89 15.49 -8.85
C ILE A 169 -26.17 14.62 -8.89
N TYR A 170 -26.04 13.31 -9.10
CA TYR A 170 -27.18 12.38 -9.19
C TYR A 170 -27.59 11.86 -7.81
N GLY A 171 -27.47 10.55 -7.58
CA GLY A 171 -27.90 9.92 -6.32
C GLY A 171 -27.17 10.48 -5.10
N ARG A 172 -25.87 10.77 -5.25
CA ARG A 172 -25.02 11.41 -4.22
C ARG A 172 -25.51 12.82 -3.87
N ASN A 173 -26.25 13.47 -4.78
CA ASN A 173 -26.83 14.80 -4.62
C ASN A 173 -25.78 15.81 -4.12
N TYR A 174 -24.60 15.82 -4.73
CA TYR A 174 -23.50 16.68 -4.38
C TYR A 174 -23.06 17.50 -5.59
N ASP A 175 -23.38 18.80 -5.57
CA ASP A 175 -23.04 19.75 -6.61
C ASP A 175 -21.96 20.73 -6.15
N VAL A 176 -21.45 21.55 -7.08
CA VAL A 176 -20.30 22.44 -6.84
C VAL A 176 -20.55 23.44 -5.71
N THR A 177 -21.81 23.83 -5.45
CA THR A 177 -22.12 24.73 -4.32
C THR A 177 -21.78 24.14 -2.97
N LYS A 178 -21.65 22.81 -2.87
CA LYS A 178 -21.36 22.09 -1.63
C LYS A 178 -19.87 21.88 -1.38
N ILE A 179 -19.03 22.11 -2.39
CA ILE A 179 -17.58 21.97 -2.25
C ILE A 179 -17.05 23.02 -1.27
N PRO A 180 -16.33 22.62 -0.20
CA PRO A 180 -15.65 23.54 0.72
C PRO A 180 -14.40 24.19 0.09
N ALA A 181 -14.58 24.84 -1.06
CA ALA A 181 -13.49 25.32 -1.93
C ALA A 181 -12.59 26.38 -1.29
N HIS A 182 -13.05 27.05 -0.23
CA HIS A 182 -12.20 27.97 0.55
C HIS A 182 -11.06 27.27 1.28
N ASN A 183 -11.14 25.95 1.49
CA ASN A 183 -10.07 25.13 2.07
C ASN A 183 -9.26 24.36 1.01
N LEU A 184 -9.58 24.51 -0.29
CA LEU A 184 -8.93 23.77 -1.36
C LEU A 184 -8.06 24.69 -2.21
N SER A 185 -6.90 24.15 -2.57
CA SER A 185 -5.99 24.73 -3.57
C SER A 185 -6.27 24.17 -4.97
N HIS A 186 -6.68 22.90 -5.06
CA HIS A 186 -6.91 22.18 -6.32
C HIS A 186 -8.24 21.41 -6.26
N ILE A 187 -8.99 21.46 -7.35
CA ILE A 187 -10.09 20.54 -7.64
C ILE A 187 -9.71 19.75 -8.89
N LEU A 188 -9.72 18.43 -8.77
CA LEU A 188 -9.52 17.51 -9.88
C LEU A 188 -10.91 17.02 -10.33
N TYR A 189 -11.31 17.36 -11.55
CA TYR A 189 -12.64 17.03 -12.08
C TYR A 189 -12.63 15.63 -12.72
N GLY A 190 -13.23 14.66 -12.03
CA GLY A 190 -13.33 13.27 -12.46
C GLY A 190 -14.63 13.01 -13.24
N PHE A 191 -14.62 12.47 -14.47
CA PHE A 191 -13.45 12.24 -15.30
C PHE A 191 -13.74 12.61 -16.76
N ILE A 192 -12.67 12.99 -17.46
CA ILE A 192 -12.68 13.24 -18.90
C ILE A 192 -12.23 11.98 -19.63
N PRO A 193 -13.09 11.35 -20.44
CA PRO A 193 -12.74 10.16 -21.20
C PRO A 193 -11.93 10.47 -22.46
N ILE A 194 -11.23 9.44 -22.94
CA ILE A 194 -10.55 9.41 -24.23
C ILE A 194 -11.35 8.52 -25.19
N CYS A 195 -11.68 9.00 -26.39
CA CYS A 195 -12.34 8.19 -27.41
C CYS A 195 -11.44 7.05 -27.88
N GLY A 196 -12.03 5.90 -28.20
CA GLY A 196 -11.30 4.70 -28.62
C GLY A 196 -11.64 3.46 -27.77
N PRO A 197 -10.72 2.49 -27.62
CA PRO A 197 -10.93 1.28 -26.84
C PRO A 197 -11.25 1.61 -25.38
N ASN A 198 -12.43 1.21 -24.89
CA ASN A 198 -12.90 1.49 -23.52
C ASN A 198 -13.72 0.30 -22.99
N GLU A 199 -13.18 -0.91 -23.09
CA GLU A 199 -13.89 -2.13 -22.72
C GLU A 199 -14.13 -2.20 -21.21
N SER A 200 -13.20 -1.68 -20.39
CA SER A 200 -13.35 -1.55 -18.94
C SER A 200 -14.64 -0.86 -18.51
N LEU A 201 -15.10 0.12 -19.28
CA LEU A 201 -16.30 0.91 -18.98
C LEU A 201 -17.60 0.11 -19.12
N LYS A 202 -17.57 -1.08 -19.74
CA LYS A 202 -18.74 -1.97 -19.84
C LYS A 202 -19.16 -2.56 -18.50
N SER A 203 -18.24 -2.62 -17.53
CA SER A 203 -18.54 -3.05 -16.16
C SER A 203 -19.52 -2.10 -15.45
N ILE A 204 -19.53 -0.82 -15.85
CA ILE A 204 -20.33 0.22 -15.21
C ILE A 204 -21.75 0.25 -15.78
N GLU A 205 -22.74 0.21 -14.88
CA GLU A 205 -24.17 0.33 -15.17
C GLU A 205 -24.65 -0.61 -16.31
N ASN A 206 -24.18 -1.86 -16.34
CA ASN A 206 -24.51 -2.82 -17.41
C ASN A 206 -24.21 -2.26 -18.82
N GLY A 207 -23.06 -1.60 -18.95
CA GLY A 207 -22.55 -0.97 -20.16
C GLY A 207 -23.28 0.31 -20.58
N ASN A 208 -24.10 0.90 -19.70
CA ASN A 208 -24.74 2.18 -20.00
C ASN A 208 -23.71 3.31 -20.15
N SER A 209 -22.75 3.36 -19.22
CA SER A 209 -21.66 4.33 -19.26
C SER A 209 -20.83 4.22 -20.55
N TRP A 210 -20.52 2.99 -20.98
CA TRP A 210 -19.88 2.73 -22.28
C TRP A 210 -20.70 3.25 -23.47
N ARG A 211 -22.02 3.00 -23.52
CA ARG A 211 -22.89 3.50 -24.60
C ARG A 211 -22.98 5.03 -24.63
N ALA A 212 -22.96 5.68 -23.47
CA ALA A 212 -22.91 7.13 -23.38
C ALA A 212 -21.62 7.67 -24.01
N LEU A 213 -20.47 7.06 -23.69
CA LEU A 213 -19.18 7.41 -24.30
C LEU A 213 -19.17 7.21 -25.82
N GLN A 214 -19.72 6.09 -26.31
CA GLN A 214 -19.86 5.86 -27.76
C GLN A 214 -20.66 6.98 -28.45
N THR A 215 -21.70 7.50 -27.79
CA THR A 215 -22.49 8.63 -28.31
C THR A 215 -21.65 9.91 -28.32
N ALA A 216 -20.97 10.22 -27.21
CA ALA A 216 -20.10 11.39 -27.09
C ALA A 216 -18.98 11.41 -28.14
N CYS A 217 -18.43 10.24 -28.47
CA CYS A 217 -17.33 10.06 -29.42
C CYS A 217 -17.73 9.96 -30.90
N ALA A 218 -19.03 9.95 -31.26
CA ALA A 218 -19.46 9.58 -32.60
C ALA A 218 -18.89 10.43 -33.76
N ASP A 219 -18.49 11.69 -33.50
CA ASP A 219 -17.83 12.58 -34.47
C ASP A 219 -16.38 12.92 -34.10
N SER A 220 -15.84 12.24 -33.09
CA SER A 220 -14.45 12.40 -32.63
C SER A 220 -13.57 11.30 -33.21
N GLN A 221 -12.29 11.61 -33.39
CA GLN A 221 -11.29 10.60 -33.71
C GLN A 221 -10.93 9.82 -32.45
N ASP A 222 -10.58 8.54 -32.58
CA ASP A 222 -9.92 7.81 -31.50
C ASP A 222 -8.72 8.60 -30.98
N TYR A 223 -8.53 8.55 -29.66
CA TYR A 223 -7.57 9.28 -28.85
C TYR A 223 -7.85 10.78 -28.64
N GLU A 224 -8.98 11.33 -29.12
CA GLU A 224 -9.44 12.65 -28.69
C GLU A 224 -10.18 12.61 -27.34
N VAL A 225 -10.03 13.65 -26.52
CA VAL A 225 -10.86 13.84 -25.30
C VAL A 225 -12.25 14.36 -25.62
N VAL A 226 -13.25 13.91 -24.86
CA VAL A 226 -14.64 14.41 -24.92
C VAL A 226 -15.22 14.55 -23.52
N ILE A 227 -16.41 15.15 -23.38
CA ILE A 227 -17.19 15.11 -22.14
C ILE A 227 -17.99 13.80 -22.11
N HIS A 228 -17.97 13.07 -20.99
CA HIS A 228 -18.67 11.80 -20.85
C HIS A 228 -20.17 11.98 -20.75
N ASP A 229 -20.62 12.83 -19.82
CA ASP A 229 -22.03 13.16 -19.61
C ASP A 229 -22.30 14.66 -19.86
N PRO A 230 -22.60 15.05 -21.11
CA PRO A 230 -22.94 16.43 -21.44
C PRO A 230 -24.13 16.97 -20.66
N TRP A 231 -25.06 16.10 -20.23
CA TRP A 231 -26.20 16.55 -19.46
C TRP A 231 -25.75 17.11 -18.11
N ALA A 232 -24.95 16.36 -17.36
CA ALA A 232 -24.36 16.82 -16.10
C ALA A 232 -23.43 18.03 -16.31
N ALA A 233 -22.52 17.93 -17.28
CA ALA A 233 -21.45 18.90 -17.46
C ALA A 233 -21.95 20.28 -17.92
N VAL A 234 -22.82 20.35 -18.95
CA VAL A 234 -23.08 21.60 -19.67
C VAL A 234 -24.56 21.92 -19.95
N GLN A 235 -25.51 21.01 -19.70
CA GLN A 235 -26.93 21.21 -20.07
C GLN A 235 -27.86 21.37 -18.86
N LYS A 236 -27.64 20.62 -17.78
CA LYS A 236 -28.53 20.60 -16.61
C LYS A 236 -28.60 21.96 -15.94
N SER A 237 -29.81 22.40 -15.60
CA SER A 237 -29.98 23.59 -14.76
C SER A 237 -29.50 23.30 -13.33
N MET A 238 -28.48 24.03 -12.88
CA MET A 238 -27.84 23.84 -11.58
C MET A 238 -28.15 25.03 -10.65
N PRO A 239 -28.17 24.81 -9.32
CA PRO A 239 -28.38 25.91 -8.36
C PRO A 239 -27.22 26.92 -8.40
N GLY A 240 -27.52 28.17 -8.09
CA GLY A 240 -26.51 29.24 -7.98
C GLY A 240 -26.09 29.90 -9.30
N VAL A 241 -26.53 29.40 -10.45
CA VAL A 241 -26.29 29.98 -11.78
C VAL A 241 -27.61 30.23 -12.52
N ASP A 242 -27.63 31.12 -13.52
CA ASP A 242 -28.86 31.46 -14.25
C ASP A 242 -29.26 30.33 -15.22
N ALA A 243 -30.44 29.76 -15.01
CA ALA A 243 -30.99 28.72 -15.87
C ALA A 243 -31.22 29.16 -17.33
N LYS A 244 -31.17 30.47 -17.62
CA LYS A 244 -31.30 31.02 -18.97
C LYS A 244 -29.96 31.27 -19.66
N ASP A 245 -28.84 31.05 -18.98
CA ASP A 245 -27.53 31.24 -19.59
C ASP A 245 -27.25 30.17 -20.65
N PRO A 246 -26.45 30.50 -21.68
CA PRO A 246 -26.20 29.63 -22.83
C PRO A 246 -25.30 28.44 -22.48
N ILE A 247 -24.65 28.45 -21.32
CA ILE A 247 -23.82 27.35 -20.79
C ILE A 247 -24.34 27.05 -19.38
N ARG A 248 -24.66 25.78 -19.11
CA ARG A 248 -25.24 25.32 -17.84
C ARG A 248 -24.38 24.22 -17.23
N GLY A 249 -25.01 23.33 -16.46
CA GLY A 249 -24.40 22.17 -15.85
C GLY A 249 -23.35 22.51 -14.79
N VAL A 250 -22.59 21.51 -14.42
CA VAL A 250 -21.49 21.62 -13.47
C VAL A 250 -20.42 22.61 -13.96
N TYR A 251 -20.15 22.68 -15.25
CA TYR A 251 -19.12 23.57 -15.81
C TYR A 251 -19.47 25.04 -15.57
N SER A 252 -20.75 25.42 -15.70
CA SER A 252 -21.20 26.77 -15.34
C SER A 252 -21.00 27.07 -13.86
N GLN A 253 -21.24 26.09 -12.96
CA GLN A 253 -20.95 26.28 -11.55
C GLN A 253 -19.44 26.39 -11.27
N LEU A 254 -18.58 25.61 -11.92
CA LEU A 254 -17.12 25.69 -11.77
C LEU A 254 -16.56 27.03 -12.27
N MET A 255 -17.09 27.54 -13.40
CA MET A 255 -16.80 28.90 -13.87
C MET A 255 -17.17 29.96 -12.82
N ALA A 256 -18.38 29.90 -12.27
CA ALA A 256 -18.81 30.81 -11.21
C ALA A 256 -18.02 30.61 -9.90
N LEU A 257 -17.54 29.39 -9.62
CA LEU A 257 -16.68 29.09 -8.49
C LEU A 257 -15.31 29.78 -8.64
N LYS A 258 -14.73 29.78 -9.84
CA LYS A 258 -13.50 30.55 -10.15
C LYS A 258 -13.70 32.05 -9.99
N GLN A 259 -14.88 32.59 -10.31
CA GLN A 259 -15.19 34.00 -10.02
C GLN A 259 -15.22 34.30 -8.51
N ARG A 260 -15.49 33.29 -7.67
CA ARG A 260 -15.47 33.40 -6.21
C ARG A 260 -14.07 33.18 -5.61
N TYR A 261 -13.36 32.17 -6.09
CA TYR A 261 -12.04 31.76 -5.63
C TYR A 261 -11.08 31.76 -6.83
N PRO A 262 -10.57 32.93 -7.25
CA PRO A 262 -9.79 33.05 -8.48
C PRO A 262 -8.45 32.30 -8.45
N ASP A 263 -7.89 32.11 -7.26
CA ASP A 263 -6.61 31.41 -7.05
C ASP A 263 -6.76 29.87 -7.02
N LEU A 264 -8.00 29.35 -6.91
CA LEU A 264 -8.29 27.91 -6.95
C LEU A 264 -7.89 27.34 -8.30
N LYS A 265 -7.15 26.23 -8.32
CA LYS A 265 -6.83 25.48 -9.53
C LYS A 265 -7.89 24.43 -9.81
N ILE A 266 -8.41 24.41 -11.02
CA ILE A 266 -9.34 23.35 -11.46
C ILE A 266 -8.69 22.64 -12.63
N LEU A 267 -8.45 21.34 -12.50
CA LEU A 267 -7.85 20.53 -13.56
C LEU A 267 -8.87 19.46 -14.00
N PRO A 268 -9.02 19.22 -15.31
CA PRO A 268 -9.71 18.05 -15.80
C PRO A 268 -8.81 16.84 -15.56
N SER A 269 -9.30 15.85 -14.81
CA SER A 269 -8.64 14.55 -14.70
C SER A 269 -9.07 13.66 -15.86
N VAL A 270 -8.10 13.24 -16.66
CA VAL A 270 -8.30 12.41 -17.85
C VAL A 270 -7.98 10.97 -17.50
N GLY A 271 -8.96 10.07 -17.68
CA GLY A 271 -8.82 8.66 -17.34
C GLY A 271 -9.52 8.29 -16.04
N GLY A 272 -8.75 7.78 -15.09
CA GLY A 272 -9.22 7.05 -13.92
C GLY A 272 -9.40 5.56 -14.23
N TRP A 273 -9.68 4.75 -13.19
CA TRP A 273 -9.82 3.29 -13.26
C TRP A 273 -10.50 2.78 -14.54
N THR A 274 -11.75 3.19 -14.81
CA THR A 274 -12.55 2.60 -15.91
C THR A 274 -12.38 3.24 -17.30
N LEU A 275 -11.57 4.28 -17.42
CA LEU A 275 -11.37 5.08 -18.65
C LEU A 275 -9.91 5.10 -19.12
N SER A 276 -9.07 4.23 -18.56
CA SER A 276 -7.63 4.19 -18.85
C SER A 276 -7.23 3.35 -20.07
N ASP A 277 -8.13 2.50 -20.58
CA ASP A 277 -7.85 1.60 -21.72
C ASP A 277 -7.14 2.29 -22.92
N PRO A 278 -7.53 3.50 -23.37
CA PRO A 278 -6.87 4.16 -24.50
C PRO A 278 -5.40 4.52 -24.27
N PHE A 279 -4.96 4.71 -23.02
CA PHE A 279 -3.58 5.08 -22.73
C PHE A 279 -2.58 4.00 -23.15
N HIS A 280 -2.96 2.71 -23.11
CA HIS A 280 -2.09 1.62 -23.59
C HIS A 280 -1.83 1.69 -25.11
N GLY A 281 -2.60 2.49 -25.85
CA GLY A 281 -2.32 2.84 -27.25
C GLY A 281 -1.21 3.88 -27.42
N PHE A 282 -0.73 4.52 -26.35
CA PHE A 282 0.20 5.66 -26.42
C PHE A 282 1.66 5.28 -26.62
N THR A 283 1.99 3.98 -26.61
CA THR A 283 3.27 3.49 -27.15
C THR A 283 3.46 3.92 -28.61
N ASN A 284 2.36 4.13 -29.35
CA ASN A 284 2.36 4.81 -30.65
C ASN A 284 2.24 6.34 -30.50
N LYS A 285 3.30 7.05 -30.89
CA LYS A 285 3.33 8.53 -30.86
C LYS A 285 2.18 9.21 -31.60
N ALA A 286 1.68 8.66 -32.71
CA ALA A 286 0.58 9.28 -33.46
C ALA A 286 -0.72 9.38 -32.63
N ASN A 287 -0.93 8.43 -31.72
CA ASN A 287 -2.06 8.44 -30.80
C ASN A 287 -1.88 9.54 -29.75
N ARG A 288 -0.66 9.69 -29.19
CA ARG A 288 -0.32 10.78 -28.29
C ARG A 288 -0.46 12.16 -28.94
N ASP A 289 0.00 12.31 -30.18
CA ASP A 289 -0.12 13.56 -30.93
C ASP A 289 -1.59 13.98 -31.11
N THR A 290 -2.47 13.01 -31.39
CA THR A 290 -3.92 13.24 -31.47
C THR A 290 -4.49 13.67 -30.12
N PHE A 291 -4.12 12.94 -29.07
CA PHE A 291 -4.54 13.23 -27.70
C PHE A 291 -4.11 14.63 -27.24
N VAL A 292 -2.82 14.95 -27.31
CA VAL A 292 -2.24 16.23 -26.90
C VAL A 292 -2.89 17.40 -27.65
N ALA A 293 -3.12 17.26 -28.96
CA ALA A 293 -3.82 18.27 -29.75
C ALA A 293 -5.28 18.48 -29.29
N SER A 294 -5.98 17.38 -28.96
CA SER A 294 -7.35 17.44 -28.45
C SER A 294 -7.42 18.09 -27.06
N VAL A 295 -6.46 17.82 -26.17
CA VAL A 295 -6.35 18.47 -24.85
C VAL A 295 -6.12 19.96 -25.01
N LYS A 296 -5.22 20.39 -25.93
CA LYS A 296 -5.03 21.81 -26.24
C LYS A 296 -6.35 22.48 -26.63
N GLN A 297 -7.09 21.86 -27.54
CA GLN A 297 -8.38 22.38 -27.99
C GLN A 297 -9.43 22.38 -26.88
N PHE A 298 -9.42 21.37 -26.00
CA PHE A 298 -10.29 21.28 -24.85
C PHE A 298 -10.05 22.42 -23.86
N LEU A 299 -8.79 22.72 -23.51
CA LEU A 299 -8.42 23.82 -22.62
C LEU A 299 -8.70 25.22 -23.22
N LYS A 300 -8.59 25.36 -24.54
CA LYS A 300 -9.04 26.59 -25.25
C LYS A 300 -10.55 26.76 -25.23
N THR A 301 -11.28 25.65 -25.28
CA THR A 301 -12.75 25.63 -25.24
C THR A 301 -13.26 25.89 -23.82
N TRP A 302 -12.64 25.31 -22.79
CA TRP A 302 -13.08 25.36 -21.39
C TRP A 302 -12.07 26.12 -20.53
N LYS A 303 -12.11 27.46 -20.62
CA LYS A 303 -11.08 28.34 -20.08
C LYS A 303 -10.98 28.37 -18.56
N PHE A 304 -12.00 27.91 -17.82
CA PHE A 304 -11.94 27.82 -16.35
C PHE A 304 -10.95 26.77 -15.85
N TYR A 305 -10.55 25.79 -16.69
CA TYR A 305 -9.50 24.83 -16.35
C TYR A 305 -8.11 25.48 -16.38
N ASP A 306 -7.26 25.09 -15.44
CA ASP A 306 -5.93 25.65 -15.17
C ASP A 306 -4.79 24.67 -15.48
N GLY A 307 -5.06 23.58 -16.19
CA GLY A 307 -4.07 22.54 -16.43
C GLY A 307 -4.71 21.27 -16.98
N VAL A 308 -3.98 20.16 -16.87
CA VAL A 308 -4.50 18.81 -17.11
C VAL A 308 -3.89 17.83 -16.10
N ASP A 309 -4.73 16.93 -15.62
CA ASP A 309 -4.35 15.82 -14.75
C ASP A 309 -4.51 14.51 -15.52
N ILE A 310 -3.51 13.64 -15.46
CA ILE A 310 -3.48 12.37 -16.19
C ILE A 310 -3.57 11.20 -15.22
N ASP A 311 -4.67 10.47 -15.25
CA ASP A 311 -4.89 9.33 -14.37
C ASP A 311 -4.92 8.05 -15.20
N TRP A 312 -3.73 7.65 -15.66
CA TRP A 312 -3.54 6.37 -16.34
C TRP A 312 -3.37 5.26 -15.29
N GLU A 313 -4.37 4.38 -15.22
CA GLU A 313 -4.41 3.24 -14.30
C GLU A 313 -4.35 1.88 -15.05
N PHE A 314 -3.17 1.28 -15.26
CA PHE A 314 -1.82 1.80 -14.98
C PHE A 314 -0.83 1.49 -16.11
N PRO A 315 0.22 2.32 -16.32
CA PRO A 315 1.37 1.89 -17.10
C PRO A 315 1.87 0.53 -16.61
N GLY A 316 2.08 -0.42 -17.52
CA GLY A 316 2.51 -1.77 -17.17
C GLY A 316 1.38 -2.80 -16.97
N GLY A 317 0.16 -2.34 -16.67
CA GLY A 317 -1.04 -3.19 -16.58
C GLY A 317 -1.73 -3.15 -15.22
N ASP A 318 -2.41 -4.24 -14.86
CA ASP A 318 -3.17 -4.40 -13.61
C ASP A 318 -4.29 -3.36 -13.36
N GLY A 319 -4.71 -2.68 -14.42
CA GLY A 319 -5.96 -1.93 -14.46
C GLY A 319 -7.18 -2.85 -14.59
N PRO A 320 -8.39 -2.31 -14.79
CA PRO A 320 -9.61 -3.13 -14.90
C PRO A 320 -9.67 -4.01 -16.14
N ASN A 321 -8.87 -3.72 -17.17
CA ASN A 321 -8.72 -4.57 -18.34
C ASN A 321 -7.48 -5.46 -18.20
N PRO A 322 -7.62 -6.75 -17.87
CA PRO A 322 -6.48 -7.64 -17.68
C PRO A 322 -5.72 -7.99 -18.98
N ASP A 323 -6.27 -7.63 -20.14
CA ASP A 323 -5.63 -7.86 -21.44
C ASP A 323 -4.71 -6.70 -21.88
N LEU A 324 -4.62 -5.63 -21.07
CA LEU A 324 -3.81 -4.44 -21.34
C LEU A 324 -2.65 -4.32 -20.34
N GLY A 325 -1.56 -3.67 -20.77
CA GLY A 325 -0.34 -3.48 -19.98
C GLY A 325 0.91 -3.93 -20.73
N ASP A 326 1.90 -3.04 -20.82
CA ASP A 326 3.23 -3.35 -21.33
C ASP A 326 4.30 -2.75 -20.41
N PRO A 327 4.84 -3.53 -19.44
CA PRO A 327 5.85 -3.06 -18.49
C PRO A 327 7.13 -2.52 -19.12
N ILE A 328 7.38 -2.82 -20.40
CA ILE A 328 8.58 -2.37 -21.12
C ILE A 328 8.32 -1.02 -21.82
N ASN A 329 7.15 -0.85 -22.43
CA ASN A 329 6.88 0.26 -23.34
C ASN A 329 5.96 1.34 -22.75
N ASP A 330 5.12 1.00 -21.77
CA ASP A 330 4.17 1.96 -21.18
C ASP A 330 4.88 3.05 -20.37
N GLY A 331 5.91 2.70 -19.59
CA GLY A 331 6.72 3.68 -18.84
C GLY A 331 7.38 4.75 -19.73
N PRO A 332 8.14 4.37 -20.77
CA PRO A 332 8.66 5.33 -21.75
C PRO A 332 7.58 6.14 -22.47
N ALA A 333 6.41 5.54 -22.75
CA ALA A 333 5.29 6.23 -23.35
C ALA A 333 4.67 7.27 -22.41
N TYR A 334 4.56 6.97 -21.11
CA TYR A 334 4.11 7.88 -20.07
C TYR A 334 5.06 9.09 -19.95
N VAL A 335 6.37 8.87 -19.88
CA VAL A 335 7.36 9.98 -19.84
C VAL A 335 7.25 10.86 -21.10
N ALA A 336 7.13 10.25 -22.28
CA ALA A 336 6.97 10.99 -23.53
C ALA A 336 5.65 11.79 -23.57
N LEU A 337 4.56 11.21 -23.05
CA LEU A 337 3.28 11.91 -22.92
C LEU A 337 3.42 13.16 -22.04
N MET A 338 4.05 13.07 -20.86
CA MET A 338 4.23 14.22 -19.97
C MET A 338 5.08 15.30 -20.62
N GLN A 339 6.15 14.92 -21.34
CA GLN A 339 6.98 15.85 -22.10
C GLN A 339 6.17 16.58 -23.19
N GLU A 340 5.37 15.85 -23.96
CA GLU A 340 4.57 16.39 -25.06
C GLU A 340 3.43 17.29 -24.54
N LEU A 341 2.77 16.91 -23.44
CA LEU A 341 1.77 17.74 -22.76
C LEU A 341 2.37 19.02 -22.21
N ARG A 342 3.53 18.97 -21.54
CA ARG A 342 4.17 20.17 -21.01
C ARG A 342 4.53 21.15 -22.11
N ALA A 343 5.09 20.67 -23.23
CA ALA A 343 5.37 21.52 -24.39
C ALA A 343 4.08 22.18 -24.94
N MET A 344 2.98 21.43 -25.02
CA MET A 344 1.69 21.96 -25.44
C MET A 344 1.14 23.02 -24.48
N LEU A 345 1.27 22.80 -23.16
CA LEU A 345 0.86 23.77 -22.14
C LEU A 345 1.71 25.03 -22.20
N ASP A 346 3.02 24.93 -22.45
CA ASP A 346 3.90 26.10 -22.63
C ASP A 346 3.47 26.96 -23.82
N GLU A 347 2.99 26.35 -24.91
CA GLU A 347 2.38 27.09 -26.02
C GLU A 347 1.11 27.84 -25.58
N LEU A 348 0.24 27.21 -24.78
CA LEU A 348 -0.95 27.86 -24.24
C LEU A 348 -0.62 28.99 -23.27
N GLU A 349 0.42 28.84 -22.44
CA GLU A 349 0.90 29.91 -21.57
C GLU A 349 1.40 31.10 -22.41
N ALA A 350 2.13 30.85 -23.49
CA ALA A 350 2.56 31.91 -24.40
C ALA A 350 1.40 32.58 -25.15
N GLU A 351 0.36 31.82 -25.54
CA GLU A 351 -0.84 32.33 -26.22
C GLU A 351 -1.73 33.17 -25.29
N THR A 352 -1.87 32.77 -24.03
CA THR A 352 -2.89 33.31 -23.10
C THR A 352 -2.33 34.20 -22.00
N GLY A 353 -1.03 34.11 -21.70
CA GLY A 353 -0.41 34.74 -20.53
C GLY A 353 -0.79 34.10 -19.19
N ARG A 354 -1.49 32.96 -19.20
CA ARG A 354 -1.81 32.18 -17.99
C ARG A 354 -0.65 31.26 -17.61
N GLN A 355 -0.82 30.58 -16.49
CA GLN A 355 0.03 29.46 -16.06
C GLN A 355 -0.84 28.21 -16.06
N TYR A 356 -0.33 27.12 -16.61
CA TYR A 356 -1.02 25.84 -16.69
C TYR A 356 -0.23 24.76 -15.97
N GLU A 357 -0.91 23.98 -15.14
CA GLU A 357 -0.31 22.88 -14.39
C GLU A 357 -0.45 21.55 -15.15
N LEU A 358 0.57 20.69 -15.04
CA LEU A 358 0.52 19.30 -15.47
C LEU A 358 0.69 18.38 -14.27
N THR A 359 -0.32 17.55 -14.01
CA THR A 359 -0.30 16.60 -12.89
C THR A 359 -0.67 15.19 -13.34
N SER A 360 -0.49 14.23 -12.44
CA SER A 360 -0.96 12.86 -12.63
C SER A 360 -1.18 12.19 -11.30
N ALA A 361 -2.28 11.44 -11.16
CA ALA A 361 -2.40 10.43 -10.11
C ALA A 361 -1.80 9.09 -10.53
N ILE A 362 -1.08 8.47 -9.59
CA ILE A 362 -0.28 7.26 -9.87
C ILE A 362 -0.54 6.17 -8.83
N GLY A 363 -0.41 4.91 -9.27
CA GLY A 363 -0.48 3.75 -8.38
C GLY A 363 0.62 3.77 -7.32
N ALA A 364 0.28 3.36 -6.09
CA ALA A 364 1.17 3.40 -4.94
C ALA A 364 1.73 2.02 -4.53
N GLY A 365 1.57 1.00 -5.38
CA GLY A 365 2.23 -0.30 -5.23
C GLY A 365 3.65 -0.28 -5.81
N TYR A 366 4.57 -1.09 -5.25
CA TYR A 366 5.95 -1.17 -5.76
C TYR A 366 6.00 -1.59 -7.24
N ASP A 367 5.13 -2.51 -7.61
CA ASP A 367 4.92 -3.09 -8.94
C ASP A 367 4.28 -2.11 -9.93
N LYS A 368 3.70 -1.00 -9.44
CA LYS A 368 3.24 0.11 -10.28
C LYS A 368 4.32 1.18 -10.43
N ILE A 369 5.06 1.42 -9.35
CA ILE A 369 6.11 2.44 -9.31
C ILE A 369 7.33 2.02 -10.13
N GLU A 370 7.65 0.72 -10.19
CA GLU A 370 8.82 0.22 -10.94
C GLU A 370 8.69 0.31 -12.46
N ASP A 371 7.46 0.37 -12.99
CA ASP A 371 7.19 0.38 -14.43
C ASP A 371 7.35 1.76 -15.08
N VAL A 372 7.56 2.82 -14.30
CA VAL A 372 7.74 4.20 -14.80
C VAL A 372 8.97 4.84 -14.18
N ASP A 373 9.81 5.45 -15.01
CA ASP A 373 10.89 6.34 -14.56
C ASP A 373 10.31 7.71 -14.16
N TYR A 374 9.89 7.83 -12.90
CA TYR A 374 9.36 9.09 -12.37
C TYR A 374 10.44 10.16 -12.20
N GLN A 375 11.72 9.78 -12.17
CA GLN A 375 12.83 10.76 -12.18
C GLN A 375 12.85 11.55 -13.49
N ALA A 376 12.57 10.87 -14.60
CA ALA A 376 12.43 11.49 -15.92
C ALA A 376 11.08 12.22 -16.06
N ALA A 377 9.97 11.60 -15.66
CA ALA A 377 8.62 12.18 -15.82
C ALA A 377 8.45 13.49 -15.04
N GLN A 378 8.92 13.55 -13.78
CA GLN A 378 8.71 14.71 -12.90
C GLN A 378 9.24 16.02 -13.46
N GLN A 379 10.16 16.00 -14.44
CA GLN A 379 10.74 17.22 -15.01
C GLN A 379 9.68 18.07 -15.72
N TYR A 380 8.58 17.44 -16.13
CA TYR A 380 7.50 18.05 -16.88
C TYR A 380 6.26 18.32 -16.04
N MET A 381 6.19 17.76 -14.83
CA MET A 381 4.98 17.75 -13.99
C MET A 381 5.13 18.74 -12.84
N ASP A 382 4.05 19.39 -12.45
CA ASP A 382 3.97 20.23 -11.26
C ASP A 382 3.82 19.37 -10.00
N TYR A 383 2.87 18.43 -10.03
CA TYR A 383 2.57 17.52 -8.93
C TYR A 383 2.31 16.08 -9.38
N ILE A 384 2.62 15.15 -8.49
CA ILE A 384 2.32 13.72 -8.57
C ILE A 384 1.40 13.39 -7.39
N PHE A 385 0.16 13.02 -7.69
CA PHE A 385 -0.85 12.61 -6.70
C PHE A 385 -0.70 11.10 -6.43
N ALA A 386 0.04 10.74 -5.39
CA ALA A 386 0.26 9.33 -5.05
C ALA A 386 -1.01 8.73 -4.44
N MET A 387 -1.64 7.78 -5.13
CA MET A 387 -2.89 7.13 -4.70
C MET A 387 -2.65 6.16 -3.55
N THR A 388 -2.26 6.68 -2.39
CA THR A 388 -1.92 5.92 -1.18
C THR A 388 -3.18 5.44 -0.43
N TYR A 389 -4.06 4.78 -1.18
CA TYR A 389 -5.29 4.13 -0.77
C TYR A 389 -5.51 2.90 -1.68
N ASP A 390 -6.59 2.13 -1.46
CA ASP A 390 -6.86 0.90 -2.21
C ASP A 390 -5.79 -0.18 -2.10
N PHE A 391 -5.01 -0.21 -1.02
CA PHE A 391 -4.04 -1.27 -0.76
C PHE A 391 -4.70 -2.63 -0.48
N TYR A 392 -5.88 -2.60 0.13
CA TYR A 392 -6.70 -3.77 0.47
C TYR A 392 -8.17 -3.46 0.19
N GLY A 393 -8.93 -4.47 -0.21
CA GLY A 393 -10.35 -4.32 -0.51
C GLY A 393 -11.03 -5.63 -0.85
N ALA A 394 -12.36 -5.56 -1.01
CA ALA A 394 -13.19 -6.75 -1.17
C ALA A 394 -13.18 -7.40 -2.55
N TRP A 395 -12.18 -7.09 -3.39
CA TRP A 395 -11.87 -7.89 -4.58
C TRP A 395 -11.34 -9.28 -4.21
N ASN A 396 -10.82 -9.45 -2.99
CA ASN A 396 -10.53 -10.74 -2.37
C ASN A 396 -11.02 -10.76 -0.91
N ASN A 397 -10.74 -11.85 -0.18
CA ASN A 397 -11.13 -12.02 1.23
C ASN A 397 -9.98 -11.72 2.22
N GLU A 398 -8.86 -11.16 1.74
CA GLU A 398 -7.73 -10.79 2.59
C GLU A 398 -7.99 -9.41 3.19
N THR A 399 -8.10 -9.35 4.51
CA THR A 399 -8.29 -8.10 5.24
C THR A 399 -6.97 -7.38 5.45
N GLY A 400 -6.99 -6.06 5.43
CA GLY A 400 -5.84 -5.22 5.72
C GLY A 400 -6.21 -3.75 5.74
N HIS A 401 -5.23 -2.89 5.98
CA HIS A 401 -5.44 -1.44 6.04
C HIS A 401 -5.39 -0.85 4.63
N GLN A 402 -6.53 -0.39 4.10
CA GLN A 402 -6.61 0.07 2.71
C GLN A 402 -5.79 1.33 2.41
N THR A 403 -5.43 2.12 3.43
CA THR A 403 -4.81 3.44 3.27
C THR A 403 -3.87 3.80 4.42
N GLY A 404 -3.33 2.77 5.11
CA GLY A 404 -2.37 2.97 6.20
C GLY A 404 -1.07 3.62 5.73
N ILE A 405 -0.46 4.44 6.60
CA ILE A 405 0.85 5.06 6.30
C ILE A 405 1.92 3.99 6.30
N TYR A 406 1.95 3.15 7.33
CA TYR A 406 3.00 2.14 7.51
C TYR A 406 2.42 0.72 7.52
N CYS A 407 3.30 -0.29 7.55
CA CYS A 407 2.91 -1.68 7.74
C CYS A 407 2.18 -1.87 9.07
N GLY A 408 1.02 -2.52 9.03
CA GLY A 408 0.23 -2.77 10.23
C GLY A 408 0.73 -3.92 11.06
N SER A 409 0.22 -3.99 12.29
CA SER A 409 0.49 -5.04 13.27
C SER A 409 0.07 -6.46 12.83
N HIS A 410 -0.68 -6.56 11.72
CA HIS A 410 -1.10 -7.82 11.10
C HIS A 410 -0.03 -8.42 10.19
N LEU A 411 0.95 -7.62 9.75
CA LEU A 411 2.02 -8.07 8.85
C LEU A 411 3.25 -8.49 9.63
N SER A 412 3.91 -9.55 9.18
CA SER A 412 5.26 -9.88 9.67
C SER A 412 6.30 -8.89 9.13
N THR A 413 7.48 -8.82 9.77
CA THR A 413 8.61 -8.01 9.26
C THR A 413 9.00 -8.41 7.85
N ASP A 414 9.03 -9.72 7.56
CA ASP A 414 9.37 -10.22 6.22
C ASP A 414 8.31 -9.82 5.20
N GLU A 415 7.04 -9.89 5.56
CA GLU A 415 5.95 -9.47 4.69
C GLU A 415 5.96 -7.98 4.41
N CYS A 416 6.17 -7.16 5.44
CA CYS A 416 6.32 -5.72 5.29
C CYS A 416 7.45 -5.38 4.30
N ASN A 417 8.63 -5.98 4.49
CA ASN A 417 9.81 -5.70 3.67
C ASN A 417 9.78 -6.39 2.29
N GLY A 418 8.78 -7.24 2.01
CA GLY A 418 8.74 -8.02 0.78
C GLY A 418 9.78 -9.13 0.70
N THR A 419 10.27 -9.61 1.83
CA THR A 419 11.23 -10.71 1.95
C THR A 419 10.53 -12.03 2.31
N GLY A 420 11.29 -13.13 2.28
CA GLY A 420 10.77 -14.46 2.61
C GLY A 420 9.76 -14.99 1.59
N VAL A 421 8.83 -15.82 2.06
CA VAL A 421 7.78 -16.47 1.24
C VAL A 421 6.39 -16.25 1.83
N ASP A 422 5.38 -16.21 0.96
CA ASP A 422 3.97 -16.17 1.34
C ASP A 422 3.48 -17.49 1.96
N ASP A 423 2.20 -17.54 2.34
CA ASP A 423 1.57 -18.73 2.97
C ASP A 423 1.58 -19.97 2.06
N ASN A 424 1.77 -19.79 0.75
CA ASN A 424 1.90 -20.86 -0.23
C ASN A 424 3.36 -21.24 -0.52
N GLY A 425 4.32 -20.61 0.17
CA GLY A 425 5.75 -20.83 -0.04
C GLY A 425 6.32 -20.13 -1.27
N VAL A 426 5.60 -19.17 -1.86
CA VAL A 426 6.04 -18.38 -3.02
C VAL A 426 6.84 -17.17 -2.54
N PRO A 427 8.04 -16.90 -3.09
CA PRO A 427 8.81 -15.71 -2.73
C PRO A 427 8.02 -14.42 -2.95
N ARG A 428 8.03 -13.53 -1.96
CA ARG A 428 7.48 -12.19 -2.12
C ARG A 428 8.27 -11.42 -3.18
N LYS A 429 7.54 -10.61 -3.96
CA LYS A 429 8.08 -9.91 -5.13
C LYS A 429 8.51 -8.48 -4.82
N GLY A 430 7.99 -7.89 -3.76
CA GLY A 430 8.30 -6.54 -3.32
C GLY A 430 7.62 -6.21 -2.00
N PRO A 431 7.88 -5.00 -1.46
CA PRO A 431 7.40 -4.58 -0.15
C PRO A 431 5.86 -4.50 -0.11
N ALA A 432 5.30 -4.62 1.09
CA ALA A 432 3.85 -4.51 1.29
C ALA A 432 3.31 -3.14 0.85
N TYR A 433 2.05 -3.09 0.42
CA TYR A 433 1.41 -1.84 0.00
C TYR A 433 1.11 -0.95 1.20
N THR A 434 1.83 0.16 1.30
CA THR A 434 1.67 1.18 2.35
C THR A 434 1.98 2.57 1.79
N GLY A 435 1.46 3.62 2.43
CA GLY A 435 1.73 4.99 2.02
C GLY A 435 3.22 5.36 2.08
N ASP A 436 3.92 4.92 3.12
CA ASP A 436 5.35 5.16 3.32
C ASP A 436 6.17 4.46 2.23
N HIS A 437 5.97 3.15 1.99
CA HIS A 437 6.72 2.46 0.94
C HIS A 437 6.56 3.11 -0.44
N ALA A 438 5.34 3.53 -0.79
CA ALA A 438 5.10 4.25 -2.04
C ALA A 438 5.92 5.55 -2.14
N ILE A 439 5.86 6.38 -1.10
CA ILE A 439 6.60 7.64 -1.05
C ILE A 439 8.11 7.40 -1.05
N GLN A 440 8.60 6.47 -0.23
CA GLN A 440 10.04 6.17 -0.16
C GLN A 440 10.57 5.64 -1.51
N LEU A 441 9.82 4.80 -2.23
CA LEU A 441 10.23 4.32 -3.56
C LEU A 441 10.35 5.48 -4.57
N LEU A 442 9.39 6.41 -4.58
CA LEU A 442 9.45 7.61 -5.43
C LEU A 442 10.64 8.50 -5.07
N LEU A 443 10.88 8.72 -3.77
CA LEU A 443 12.05 9.47 -3.29
C LEU A 443 13.37 8.78 -3.65
N GLN A 444 13.43 7.46 -3.57
CA GLN A 444 14.60 6.66 -3.96
C GLN A 444 14.88 6.71 -5.46
N GLN A 445 13.84 6.81 -6.31
CA GLN A 445 14.00 7.13 -7.73
C GLN A 445 14.51 8.57 -7.95
N GLY A 446 14.45 9.44 -6.94
CA GLY A 446 14.90 10.82 -7.01
C GLY A 446 13.80 11.82 -7.35
N VAL A 447 12.52 11.45 -7.14
CA VAL A 447 11.40 12.39 -7.22
C VAL A 447 11.53 13.46 -6.14
N GLN A 448 11.35 14.73 -6.49
CA GLN A 448 11.42 15.83 -5.53
C GLN A 448 10.24 15.75 -4.56
N PRO A 449 10.48 15.78 -3.23
CA PRO A 449 9.39 15.72 -2.26
C PRO A 449 8.33 16.81 -2.47
N SER A 450 8.75 18.02 -2.83
CA SER A 450 7.87 19.15 -3.09
C SER A 450 6.94 19.00 -4.31
N LYS A 451 7.02 17.89 -5.06
CA LYS A 451 6.06 17.52 -6.11
C LYS A 451 5.12 16.39 -5.70
N LEU A 452 5.43 15.66 -4.63
CA LEU A 452 4.63 14.54 -4.17
C LEU A 452 3.46 15.03 -3.30
N VAL A 453 2.25 14.59 -3.61
CA VAL A 453 1.04 14.87 -2.83
C VAL A 453 0.48 13.53 -2.34
N MET A 454 0.36 13.37 -1.03
CA MET A 454 -0.08 12.11 -0.42
C MET A 454 -1.61 11.98 -0.43
N GLY A 455 -2.12 10.80 -0.78
CA GLY A 455 -3.55 10.52 -0.89
C GLY A 455 -4.25 10.25 0.44
N VAL A 456 -5.48 10.76 0.54
CA VAL A 456 -6.40 10.60 1.68
C VAL A 456 -7.70 9.98 1.18
N ALA A 457 -8.15 8.92 1.83
CA ALA A 457 -9.41 8.25 1.47
C ALA A 457 -10.60 8.88 2.22
N MET A 458 -11.53 9.49 1.49
CA MET A 458 -12.82 9.96 2.02
C MET A 458 -13.89 8.85 2.02
N TYR A 459 -13.45 7.58 2.04
CA TYR A 459 -14.26 6.37 2.04
C TYR A 459 -13.55 5.26 2.80
N GLY A 460 -14.28 4.20 3.10
CA GLY A 460 -13.75 2.94 3.61
C GLY A 460 -13.96 1.79 2.64
N ARG A 461 -13.05 0.82 2.68
CA ARG A 461 -13.23 -0.50 2.08
C ARG A 461 -13.54 -1.53 3.15
N GLY A 462 -14.40 -2.50 2.84
CA GLY A 462 -14.86 -3.43 3.85
C GLY A 462 -15.36 -4.76 3.37
N TRP A 463 -15.42 -5.69 4.32
CA TRP A 463 -15.83 -7.08 4.16
C TRP A 463 -16.95 -7.42 5.14
N GLU A 464 -17.64 -8.52 4.86
CA GLU A 464 -18.46 -9.23 5.84
C GLU A 464 -17.77 -10.51 6.31
N GLY A 465 -18.26 -11.13 7.39
CA GLY A 465 -17.76 -12.44 7.85
C GLY A 465 -16.39 -12.44 8.52
N VAL A 466 -15.83 -11.27 8.84
CA VAL A 466 -14.58 -11.13 9.60
C VAL A 466 -14.86 -11.40 11.08
N LEU A 467 -14.70 -12.65 11.51
CA LEU A 467 -15.02 -13.11 12.86
C LEU A 467 -13.75 -13.31 13.70
N ASP A 468 -13.79 -12.88 14.97
CA ASP A 468 -12.65 -12.97 15.91
C ASP A 468 -12.14 -14.41 16.10
N ALA A 469 -13.05 -15.39 16.01
CA ALA A 469 -12.70 -16.81 16.09
C ALA A 469 -11.78 -17.30 14.96
N ASN A 470 -11.72 -16.55 13.85
CA ASN A 470 -10.88 -16.84 12.70
C ASN A 470 -9.62 -15.95 12.66
N ALA A 471 -9.43 -15.05 13.64
CA ALA A 471 -8.26 -14.19 13.71
C ALA A 471 -7.04 -14.99 14.17
N THR A 472 -5.91 -14.87 13.47
CA THR A 472 -4.65 -15.47 13.94
C THR A 472 -4.07 -14.72 15.13
N ILE A 473 -4.36 -13.42 15.26
CA ILE A 473 -4.08 -12.59 16.43
C ILE A 473 -5.41 -12.20 17.08
N PRO A 474 -5.77 -12.75 18.27
CA PRO A 474 -7.03 -12.43 18.93
C PRO A 474 -7.25 -10.92 19.12
N GLY A 475 -8.42 -10.43 18.73
CA GLY A 475 -8.75 -9.01 18.80
C GLY A 475 -8.22 -8.14 17.65
N ASN A 476 -7.43 -8.68 16.72
CA ASN A 476 -7.01 -7.97 15.52
C ASN A 476 -7.81 -8.45 14.30
N PRO A 477 -8.80 -7.68 13.83
CA PRO A 477 -9.65 -8.11 12.72
C PRO A 477 -8.93 -8.14 11.38
N MET A 478 -7.78 -7.49 11.23
CA MET A 478 -6.96 -7.54 10.01
C MET A 478 -6.25 -8.90 9.83
N THR A 479 -6.36 -9.79 10.82
CA THR A 479 -5.81 -11.16 10.76
C THR A 479 -6.89 -12.24 10.60
N ALA A 480 -8.15 -11.83 10.38
CA ALA A 480 -9.27 -12.72 10.14
C ALA A 480 -9.76 -12.56 8.69
N PRO A 481 -9.91 -13.64 7.92
CA PRO A 481 -10.38 -13.51 6.54
C PRO A 481 -11.82 -13.00 6.47
N GLY A 482 -12.12 -12.23 5.43
CA GLY A 482 -13.47 -11.88 5.04
C GLY A 482 -14.22 -13.04 4.36
N ASN A 483 -15.50 -12.82 4.10
CA ASN A 483 -16.37 -13.75 3.37
C ASN A 483 -17.26 -12.98 2.37
N GLY A 484 -16.62 -12.10 1.59
CA GLY A 484 -17.25 -11.25 0.60
C GLY A 484 -17.33 -9.76 0.99
N PRO A 485 -17.75 -8.92 0.02
CA PRO A 485 -17.79 -7.47 0.19
C PRO A 485 -18.82 -7.03 1.20
N LEU A 486 -18.50 -5.94 1.93
CA LEU A 486 -19.46 -5.19 2.72
C LEU A 486 -20.70 -4.88 1.88
N THR A 487 -21.88 -5.29 2.33
CA THR A 487 -23.14 -4.94 1.67
C THR A 487 -23.86 -3.81 2.42
N GLY A 488 -24.65 -3.03 1.67
CA GLY A 488 -25.48 -1.95 2.20
C GLY A 488 -26.30 -1.29 1.08
N SER A 489 -27.14 -0.34 1.48
CA SER A 489 -27.89 0.52 0.57
C SER A 489 -27.17 1.84 0.33
N THR A 490 -27.59 2.58 -0.71
CA THR A 490 -27.07 3.93 -0.97
C THR A 490 -27.39 4.92 0.15
N SER A 491 -28.50 4.73 0.88
CA SER A 491 -28.82 5.51 2.09
C SER A 491 -27.88 5.23 3.27
N GLU A 492 -27.20 4.08 3.25
CA GLU A 492 -26.15 3.73 4.20
C GLU A 492 -24.76 4.14 3.67
N GLY A 493 -24.70 4.90 2.57
CA GLY A 493 -23.44 5.34 1.95
C GLY A 493 -22.70 4.23 1.19
N VAL A 494 -23.35 3.11 0.88
CA VAL A 494 -22.78 2.02 0.08
C VAL A 494 -23.30 2.14 -1.35
N TRP A 495 -22.51 2.77 -2.21
CA TRP A 495 -22.82 2.93 -3.65
C TRP A 495 -22.42 1.70 -4.47
N GLU A 496 -21.38 1.00 -4.02
CA GLU A 496 -20.86 -0.22 -4.60
C GLU A 496 -20.52 -1.20 -3.45
N PRO A 497 -20.82 -2.51 -3.58
CA PRO A 497 -20.44 -3.49 -2.57
C PRO A 497 -18.94 -3.41 -2.24
N GLY A 498 -18.63 -3.39 -0.95
CA GLY A 498 -17.25 -3.30 -0.45
C GLY A 498 -16.74 -1.89 -0.24
N ILE A 499 -17.49 -0.84 -0.60
CA ILE A 499 -17.11 0.57 -0.46
C ILE A 499 -18.18 1.34 0.32
N MET A 500 -17.78 2.15 1.29
CA MET A 500 -18.70 2.98 2.08
C MET A 500 -18.15 4.40 2.25
N ASP A 501 -18.97 5.42 2.00
CA ASP A 501 -18.58 6.83 2.17
C ASP A 501 -18.15 7.14 3.62
N TYR A 502 -17.13 7.97 3.81
CA TYR A 502 -16.69 8.37 5.15
C TYR A 502 -17.82 8.99 5.98
N LYS A 503 -18.62 9.90 5.41
CA LYS A 503 -19.77 10.52 6.10
C LYS A 503 -20.73 9.49 6.68
N ALA A 504 -20.88 8.33 6.01
CA ALA A 504 -21.74 7.25 6.47
C ALA A 504 -21.03 6.38 7.52
N ILE A 505 -19.72 6.13 7.40
CA ILE A 505 -18.92 5.49 8.46
C ILE A 505 -18.98 6.32 9.75
N ALA A 506 -18.75 7.63 9.65
CA ALA A 506 -18.82 8.57 10.76
C ALA A 506 -20.20 8.55 11.44
N ALA A 507 -21.29 8.55 10.67
CA ALA A 507 -22.65 8.54 11.20
C ALA A 507 -23.08 7.18 11.76
N ASN A 508 -22.79 6.08 11.07
CA ASN A 508 -23.42 4.78 11.28
C ASN A 508 -22.52 3.73 11.92
N ALA A 509 -21.20 3.96 12.01
CA ALA A 509 -20.26 3.04 12.63
C ALA A 509 -19.46 3.70 13.76
N VAL A 510 -19.01 4.94 13.61
CA VAL A 510 -18.24 5.66 14.65
C VAL A 510 -19.17 6.34 15.66
N GLY A 511 -20.12 7.14 15.16
CA GLY A 511 -21.06 7.95 15.96
C GLY A 511 -20.40 9.15 16.66
N GLN A 512 -21.25 10.05 17.20
CA GLN A 512 -20.78 11.30 17.84
C GLN A 512 -19.83 11.10 19.03
N GLY A 513 -19.91 9.95 19.71
CA GLY A 513 -19.03 9.63 20.85
C GLY A 513 -17.64 9.15 20.46
N GLY A 514 -17.38 8.88 19.17
CA GLY A 514 -16.08 8.39 18.68
C GLY A 514 -15.72 6.96 19.08
N SER A 515 -16.63 6.26 19.77
CA SER A 515 -16.37 4.94 20.37
C SER A 515 -17.07 3.77 19.67
N GLY A 516 -17.91 4.05 18.67
CA GLY A 516 -18.67 3.04 17.94
C GLY A 516 -20.18 3.11 18.21
N VAL A 517 -20.97 2.84 17.16
CA VAL A 517 -22.44 2.73 17.20
C VAL A 517 -22.91 1.55 16.35
N ASN A 518 -24.18 1.15 16.46
CA ASN A 518 -24.77 0.05 15.68
C ASN A 518 -24.01 -1.28 15.78
N GLY A 519 -23.37 -1.53 16.93
CA GLY A 519 -22.59 -2.74 17.19
C GLY A 519 -21.18 -2.73 16.61
N TYR A 520 -20.76 -1.65 15.96
CA TYR A 520 -19.35 -1.43 15.61
C TYR A 520 -18.55 -0.97 16.82
N GLU A 521 -17.31 -1.44 16.90
CA GLU A 521 -16.25 -0.88 17.72
C GLU A 521 -15.29 -0.10 16.82
N VAL A 522 -14.77 1.03 17.30
CA VAL A 522 -13.75 1.82 16.61
C VAL A 522 -12.38 1.31 17.03
N GLY A 523 -11.55 0.97 16.05
CA GLY A 523 -10.18 0.52 16.24
C GLY A 523 -9.18 1.41 15.51
N TYR A 524 -7.95 1.39 16.01
CA TYR A 524 -6.83 2.11 15.43
C TYR A 524 -5.56 1.27 15.58
N ASP A 525 -4.89 1.01 14.46
CA ASP A 525 -3.58 0.37 14.45
C ASP A 525 -2.51 1.46 14.55
N GLU A 526 -1.92 1.59 15.74
CA GLU A 526 -0.87 2.57 16.03
C GLU A 526 0.39 2.36 15.18
N GLN A 527 0.66 1.12 14.75
CA GLN A 527 1.81 0.81 13.91
C GLN A 527 1.57 1.35 12.49
N ALA A 528 0.41 1.04 11.91
CA ALA A 528 0.04 1.48 10.56
C ALA A 528 -0.33 2.96 10.45
N GLN A 529 -0.69 3.59 11.59
CA GLN A 529 -1.45 4.85 11.62
C GLN A 529 -2.76 4.74 10.82
N ALA A 530 -3.49 3.63 11.00
CA ALA A 530 -4.68 3.30 10.22
C ALA A 530 -5.90 3.03 11.10
N ALA A 531 -7.07 3.48 10.64
CA ALA A 531 -8.33 3.32 11.36
C ALA A 531 -9.21 2.23 10.75
N TYR A 532 -10.00 1.59 11.62
CA TYR A 532 -11.03 0.66 11.20
C TYR A 532 -12.23 0.70 12.14
N VAL A 533 -13.37 0.20 11.66
CA VAL A 533 -14.54 -0.10 12.49
C VAL A 533 -14.92 -1.55 12.28
N TRP A 534 -15.24 -2.25 13.37
CA TRP A 534 -15.52 -3.69 13.32
C TRP A 534 -16.75 -4.05 14.13
N ASN A 535 -17.68 -4.77 13.52
CA ASN A 535 -18.83 -5.34 14.22
C ASN A 535 -18.59 -6.84 14.43
N ARG A 536 -18.13 -7.21 15.62
CA ARG A 536 -17.80 -8.60 15.98
C ARG A 536 -18.95 -9.59 15.81
N SER A 537 -20.18 -9.11 15.94
CA SER A 537 -21.39 -9.94 15.88
C SER A 537 -21.69 -10.45 14.47
N ASN A 538 -21.50 -9.62 13.44
CA ASN A 538 -21.81 -9.97 12.05
C ASN A 538 -20.58 -9.98 11.14
N GLY A 539 -19.41 -9.66 11.68
CA GLY A 539 -18.14 -9.65 10.98
C GLY A 539 -18.01 -8.55 9.93
N LYS A 540 -18.81 -7.49 10.00
CA LYS A 540 -18.60 -6.31 9.15
C LYS A 540 -17.35 -5.57 9.61
N LEU A 541 -16.34 -5.52 8.76
CA LEU A 541 -15.10 -4.78 8.97
C LEU A 541 -14.98 -3.71 7.89
N ILE A 542 -14.61 -2.49 8.28
CA ILE A 542 -14.34 -1.39 7.35
C ILE A 542 -13.03 -0.73 7.76
N THR A 543 -12.06 -0.71 6.85
CA THR A 543 -10.81 0.07 6.96
C THR A 543 -11.00 1.41 6.24
N TYR A 544 -10.56 2.50 6.85
CA TYR A 544 -10.81 3.86 6.33
C TYR A 544 -9.78 4.86 6.87
N ASP A 545 -9.78 6.06 6.31
CA ASP A 545 -9.07 7.20 6.90
C ASP A 545 -9.98 7.90 7.91
N SER A 546 -9.52 8.03 9.15
CA SER A 546 -10.17 8.80 10.22
C SER A 546 -9.49 10.17 10.37
N PRO A 547 -10.09 11.14 11.08
CA PRO A 547 -9.39 12.39 11.39
C PRO A 547 -8.01 12.17 12.03
N ARG A 548 -7.85 11.12 12.84
CA ARG A 548 -6.57 10.77 13.46
C ARG A 548 -5.52 10.32 12.44
N SER A 549 -5.85 9.39 11.53
CA SER A 549 -4.90 8.93 10.50
C SER A 549 -4.57 10.02 9.49
N VAL A 550 -5.55 10.88 9.16
CA VAL A 550 -5.35 12.00 8.23
C VAL A 550 -4.47 13.09 8.83
N ILE A 551 -4.60 13.39 10.13
CA ILE A 551 -3.64 14.25 10.83
C ILE A 551 -2.23 13.64 10.73
N ALA A 552 -2.08 12.34 11.01
CA ALA A 552 -0.79 11.65 10.89
C ALA A 552 -0.22 11.73 9.46
N LYS A 553 -1.05 11.64 8.40
CA LYS A 553 -0.63 11.85 7.01
C LYS A 553 -0.13 13.27 6.75
N GLY A 554 -0.81 14.29 7.29
CA GLY A 554 -0.36 15.68 7.18
C GLY A 554 0.97 15.92 7.88
N GLN A 555 1.17 15.32 9.06
CA GLN A 555 2.44 15.37 9.77
C GLN A 555 3.54 14.60 9.04
N TYR A 556 3.23 13.44 8.46
CA TYR A 556 4.14 12.68 7.58
C TYR A 556 4.59 13.53 6.39
N ALA A 557 3.65 14.21 5.74
CA ALA A 557 3.91 15.14 4.65
C ALA A 557 4.79 16.32 5.07
N ASN A 558 4.68 16.77 6.33
CA ASN A 558 5.58 17.79 6.89
C ASN A 558 7.00 17.25 7.08
N THR A 559 7.15 16.10 7.76
CA THR A 559 8.43 15.45 8.01
C THR A 559 9.20 15.18 6.71
N HIS A 560 8.50 14.71 5.68
CA HIS A 560 9.09 14.35 4.39
C HIS A 560 9.09 15.50 3.37
N GLN A 561 8.68 16.71 3.77
CA GLN A 561 8.65 17.90 2.91
C GLN A 561 7.82 17.72 1.62
N LEU A 562 6.75 16.94 1.70
CA LEU A 562 5.84 16.70 0.59
C LEU A 562 5.06 17.98 0.22
N ALA A 563 4.59 18.07 -1.01
CA ALA A 563 3.80 19.19 -1.51
C ALA A 563 2.51 19.39 -0.69
N GLY A 564 1.87 18.31 -0.25
CA GLY A 564 0.68 18.36 0.58
C GLY A 564 -0.16 17.10 0.54
N LEU A 565 -1.49 17.25 0.64
CA LEU A 565 -2.47 16.16 0.66
C LEU A 565 -3.54 16.35 -0.41
N PHE A 566 -4.10 15.24 -0.92
CA PHE A 566 -5.31 15.26 -1.76
C PHE A 566 -6.31 14.18 -1.34
N GLY A 567 -7.60 14.42 -1.55
CA GLY A 567 -8.69 13.50 -1.14
C GLY A 567 -9.50 12.92 -2.30
N TRP A 568 -9.80 11.61 -2.23
CA TRP A 568 -10.80 10.94 -3.08
C TRP A 568 -11.94 10.37 -2.22
N GLU A 569 -13.22 10.69 -2.44
CA GLU A 569 -13.80 11.77 -3.26
C GLU A 569 -14.57 12.78 -2.38
N ILE A 570 -14.59 14.05 -2.78
CA ILE A 570 -15.03 15.16 -1.90
C ILE A 570 -16.49 15.07 -1.46
N ASP A 571 -17.35 14.40 -2.24
CA ASP A 571 -18.76 14.23 -1.89
C ASP A 571 -18.99 13.21 -0.77
N ALA A 572 -18.02 12.33 -0.52
CA ALA A 572 -18.08 11.29 0.50
C ALA A 572 -17.67 11.79 1.90
N ASP A 573 -17.06 12.98 1.99
CA ASP A 573 -16.72 13.63 3.25
C ASP A 573 -17.92 14.37 3.87
N ASN A 574 -17.92 14.51 5.19
CA ASN A 574 -18.82 15.39 5.95
C ASN A 574 -18.10 16.68 6.42
N GLY A 575 -16.83 16.85 6.06
CA GLY A 575 -15.94 17.94 6.45
C GLY A 575 -14.87 17.53 7.47
N ASP A 576 -15.02 16.41 8.17
CA ASP A 576 -14.03 15.97 9.17
C ASP A 576 -12.68 15.64 8.52
N ILE A 577 -12.69 14.98 7.36
CA ILE A 577 -11.47 14.55 6.69
C ILE A 577 -10.72 15.75 6.10
N LEU A 578 -11.41 16.64 5.39
CA LEU A 578 -10.78 17.87 4.90
C LEU A 578 -10.30 18.77 6.04
N ASN A 579 -11.05 18.85 7.14
CA ASN A 579 -10.60 19.54 8.35
C ASN A 579 -9.30 18.92 8.89
N ALA A 580 -9.23 17.59 8.97
CA ALA A 580 -8.06 16.87 9.45
C ALA A 580 -6.84 17.03 8.52
N MET A 581 -7.04 17.15 7.20
CA MET A 581 -5.96 17.46 6.26
C MET A 581 -5.30 18.80 6.62
N TYR A 582 -6.11 19.83 6.90
CA TYR A 582 -5.61 21.13 7.35
C TYR A 582 -4.89 21.03 8.71
N ASP A 583 -5.50 20.34 9.68
CA ASP A 583 -4.91 20.19 11.01
C ASP A 583 -3.56 19.45 10.94
N GLY A 584 -3.45 18.38 10.15
CA GLY A 584 -2.21 17.64 9.95
C GLY A 584 -1.11 18.47 9.29
N LEU A 585 -1.44 19.22 8.23
CA LEU A 585 -0.47 20.07 7.52
C LEU A 585 -0.01 21.28 8.35
N THR A 586 -0.80 21.72 9.33
CA THR A 586 -0.44 22.80 10.26
C THR A 586 0.10 22.32 11.62
N ALA A 587 0.00 21.02 11.90
CA ALA A 587 0.57 20.39 13.08
C ALA A 587 2.10 20.29 12.99
N GLY A 588 2.75 20.14 14.16
CA GLY A 588 4.16 19.77 14.24
C GLY A 588 4.39 18.33 13.77
N GLU A 589 5.64 17.85 13.85
CA GLU A 589 6.03 16.50 13.46
C GLU A 589 5.17 15.41 14.15
N ILE A 590 5.07 14.23 13.53
CA ILE A 590 4.47 13.06 14.18
C ILE A 590 5.24 12.84 15.49
N PRO A 591 4.55 12.71 16.65
CA PRO A 591 5.24 12.37 17.88
C PRO A 591 6.03 11.08 17.70
N ASN A 592 7.32 11.09 18.07
CA ASN A 592 8.19 9.90 18.11
C ASN A 592 7.43 8.70 18.69
N ARG A 593 7.54 7.55 18.06
CA ARG A 593 6.89 6.29 18.45
C ARG A 593 7.91 5.39 19.11
N ALA A 594 7.51 4.76 20.22
CA ALA A 594 8.40 3.83 20.91
C ALA A 594 8.72 2.63 19.99
N PRO A 595 9.94 2.08 20.06
CA PRO A 595 10.34 0.98 19.19
C PRO A 595 9.54 -0.29 19.46
N SER A 596 9.28 -1.10 18.44
CA SER A 596 8.64 -2.40 18.61
C SER A 596 9.68 -3.45 19.00
N ILE A 597 9.30 -4.43 19.84
CA ILE A 597 10.22 -5.49 20.26
C ILE A 597 9.57 -6.88 20.30
N GLY A 598 10.14 -7.79 19.53
CA GLY A 598 9.90 -9.22 19.56
C GLY A 598 11.08 -9.97 20.19
N VAL A 599 10.84 -10.59 21.35
CA VAL A 599 11.71 -11.63 21.89
C VAL A 599 10.90 -12.91 22.14
N SER A 600 11.46 -14.06 21.77
CA SER A 600 10.84 -15.38 21.89
C SER A 600 11.01 -15.95 23.30
N GLY A 601 9.94 -16.47 23.88
CA GLY A 601 9.96 -17.13 25.19
C GLY A 601 8.61 -17.76 25.54
N PRO A 602 8.54 -18.57 26.62
CA PRO A 602 9.61 -18.90 27.56
C PRO A 602 10.71 -19.79 26.95
N ILE A 603 11.91 -19.74 27.52
CA ILE A 603 13.07 -20.55 27.09
C ILE A 603 13.33 -21.64 28.12
N ASN A 604 13.48 -22.89 27.69
CA ASN A 604 13.79 -24.02 28.56
C ASN A 604 15.27 -24.42 28.39
N VAL A 605 16.00 -24.47 29.50
CA VAL A 605 17.43 -24.82 29.55
C VAL A 605 17.71 -25.76 30.72
N THR A 606 18.81 -26.51 30.67
CA THR A 606 19.31 -27.26 31.83
C THR A 606 20.33 -26.43 32.62
N SER A 607 20.60 -26.85 33.85
CA SER A 607 21.61 -26.25 34.72
C SER A 607 22.95 -26.07 33.98
N GLY A 608 23.51 -24.86 34.02
CA GLY A 608 24.80 -24.55 33.38
C GLY A 608 24.75 -24.34 31.86
N GLN A 609 23.62 -24.61 31.19
CA GLN A 609 23.50 -24.43 29.75
C GLN A 609 23.57 -22.93 29.37
N VAL A 610 24.21 -22.64 28.24
CA VAL A 610 24.23 -21.31 27.62
C VAL A 610 23.28 -21.30 26.43
N VAL A 611 22.43 -20.28 26.34
CA VAL A 611 21.49 -20.08 25.23
C VAL A 611 21.62 -18.66 24.69
N ASN A 612 21.57 -18.50 23.37
CA ASN A 612 21.51 -17.19 22.75
C ASN A 612 20.05 -16.74 22.64
N VAL A 613 19.80 -15.49 23.03
CA VAL A 613 18.48 -14.86 22.99
C VAL A 613 18.58 -13.60 22.13
N ASP A 614 17.78 -13.57 21.08
CA ASP A 614 17.71 -12.47 20.13
C ASP A 614 16.45 -11.64 20.35
N ALA A 615 16.62 -10.34 20.52
CA ALA A 615 15.55 -9.36 20.45
C ALA A 615 15.51 -8.75 19.05
N GLN A 616 14.45 -9.07 18.31
CA GLN A 616 14.12 -8.38 17.07
C GLN A 616 13.42 -7.08 17.44
N ALA A 617 14.01 -5.95 17.09
CA ALA A 617 13.41 -4.66 17.33
C ALA A 617 13.47 -3.80 16.08
N SER A 618 12.45 -2.99 15.89
CA SER A 618 12.36 -2.02 14.81
C SER A 618 11.83 -0.71 15.35
N ASP A 619 12.30 0.37 14.74
CA ASP A 619 11.76 1.70 14.99
C ASP A 619 11.02 2.17 13.73
N LEU A 620 9.82 2.69 13.91
CA LEU A 620 8.98 3.12 12.78
C LEU A 620 9.35 4.52 12.29
N ASP A 621 10.05 5.31 13.10
CA ASP A 621 10.61 6.60 12.75
C ASP A 621 12.05 6.46 12.20
N ASN A 622 12.53 5.21 12.14
CA ASN A 622 13.86 4.80 11.69
C ASN A 622 14.98 5.40 12.57
N ASP A 623 14.67 5.64 13.83
CA ASP A 623 15.62 6.14 14.81
C ASP A 623 16.61 5.05 15.24
N PRO A 624 17.88 5.41 15.51
CA PRO A 624 18.90 4.44 15.94
C PRO A 624 18.54 3.77 17.27
N LEU A 625 18.49 2.43 17.27
CA LEU A 625 18.11 1.64 18.44
C LEU A 625 19.26 1.33 19.39
N THR A 626 18.97 1.39 20.68
CA THR A 626 19.83 0.94 21.78
C THR A 626 19.13 -0.11 22.62
N TYR A 627 19.90 -1.07 23.14
CA TYR A 627 19.37 -2.22 23.88
C TYR A 627 19.84 -2.19 25.34
N SER A 628 19.03 -2.70 26.25
CA SER A 628 19.37 -2.90 27.66
C SER A 628 18.76 -4.20 28.19
N TRP A 629 19.60 -5.16 28.54
CA TRP A 629 19.19 -6.44 29.13
C TRP A 629 19.40 -6.45 30.64
N VAL A 630 18.38 -6.92 31.36
CA VAL A 630 18.40 -7.13 32.81
C VAL A 630 17.94 -8.57 33.08
N ALA A 631 18.82 -9.35 33.71
CA ALA A 631 18.51 -10.72 34.11
C ALA A 631 18.27 -10.81 35.62
N ALA A 632 17.35 -11.68 36.04
CA ALA A 632 17.13 -11.99 37.45
C ALA A 632 18.41 -12.57 38.09
N PRO A 633 18.62 -12.36 39.41
CA PRO A 633 19.78 -12.89 40.12
C PRO A 633 19.94 -14.40 39.91
N GLY A 634 21.11 -14.82 39.41
CA GLY A 634 21.43 -16.21 39.10
C GLY A 634 21.70 -16.47 37.61
N LEU A 635 21.05 -15.72 36.71
CA LEU A 635 21.39 -15.73 35.30
C LEU A 635 22.61 -14.84 35.04
N ALA A 636 23.54 -15.29 34.20
CA ALA A 636 24.66 -14.47 33.73
C ALA A 636 24.47 -14.12 32.25
N LEU A 637 24.78 -12.88 31.89
CA LEU A 637 24.69 -12.37 30.52
C LEU A 637 26.09 -12.09 29.96
N SER A 638 26.32 -12.42 28.68
CA SER A 638 27.58 -12.11 27.99
C SER A 638 27.75 -10.62 27.66
N ALA A 639 26.65 -9.92 27.44
CA ALA A 639 26.55 -8.49 27.19
C ALA A 639 25.19 -7.99 27.68
N ASN A 640 24.97 -6.68 27.75
CA ASN A 640 23.67 -6.14 28.12
C ASN A 640 23.17 -5.03 27.18
N ASN A 641 23.87 -4.75 26.09
CA ASN A 641 23.61 -3.60 25.22
C ASN A 641 23.57 -3.94 23.73
N THR A 642 23.28 -5.19 23.40
CA THR A 642 23.22 -5.73 22.04
C THR A 642 21.85 -6.33 21.74
N ALA A 643 21.51 -6.45 20.45
CA ALA A 643 20.27 -7.10 20.03
C ALA A 643 20.21 -8.59 20.41
N ALA A 644 21.37 -9.25 20.47
CA ALA A 644 21.53 -10.64 20.87
C ALA A 644 22.36 -10.75 22.14
N VAL A 645 21.95 -11.61 23.08
CA VAL A 645 22.70 -11.89 24.31
C VAL A 645 22.81 -13.39 24.58
N ALA A 646 23.97 -13.85 25.05
CA ALA A 646 24.12 -15.21 25.56
C ALA A 646 23.79 -15.24 27.05
N VAL A 647 22.85 -16.09 27.44
CA VAL A 647 22.37 -16.26 28.81
C VAL A 647 22.88 -17.60 29.35
N THR A 648 23.63 -17.57 30.45
CA THR A 648 24.09 -18.77 31.15
C THR A 648 23.17 -19.09 32.33
N ALA A 649 22.62 -20.30 32.34
CA ALA A 649 21.73 -20.78 33.38
C ALA A 649 22.50 -21.16 34.66
N PRO A 650 22.02 -20.80 35.87
CA PRO A 650 22.61 -21.28 37.11
C PRO A 650 22.36 -22.78 37.30
N SER A 651 23.10 -23.40 38.21
CA SER A 651 22.77 -24.73 38.69
C SER A 651 21.56 -24.68 39.63
N VAL A 652 20.56 -25.52 39.39
CA VAL A 652 19.34 -25.62 40.21
C VAL A 652 19.09 -27.08 40.60
N THR A 653 18.52 -27.30 41.78
CA THR A 653 18.16 -28.66 42.28
C THR A 653 16.71 -29.03 41.99
N GLN A 654 15.91 -28.07 41.51
CA GLN A 654 14.52 -28.21 41.09
C GLN A 654 14.23 -27.19 40.00
N GLN A 655 13.23 -27.46 39.15
CA GLN A 655 12.86 -26.54 38.08
C GLN A 655 12.57 -25.14 38.63
N THR A 656 13.29 -24.14 38.12
CA THR A 656 13.23 -22.76 38.59
C THR A 656 13.11 -21.81 37.41
N SER A 657 12.24 -20.81 37.51
CA SER A 657 12.02 -19.80 36.47
C SER A 657 12.70 -18.50 36.86
N TYR A 658 13.42 -17.88 35.92
CA TYR A 658 14.09 -16.59 36.07
C TYR A 658 13.58 -15.60 35.03
N ASP A 659 13.34 -14.35 35.43
CA ASP A 659 12.94 -13.30 34.49
C ASP A 659 14.16 -12.78 33.72
N LEU A 660 14.00 -12.64 32.41
CA LEU A 660 14.93 -11.95 31.53
C LEU A 660 14.17 -10.82 30.83
N THR A 661 14.61 -9.59 31.07
CA THR A 661 13.96 -8.38 30.57
C THR A 661 14.88 -7.68 29.57
N VAL A 662 14.33 -7.28 28.44
CA VAL A 662 14.99 -6.42 27.45
C VAL A 662 14.22 -5.13 27.31
N THR A 663 14.93 -4.01 27.29
CA THR A 663 14.40 -2.69 26.96
C THR A 663 15.11 -2.18 25.72
N VAL A 664 14.36 -1.71 24.74
CA VAL A 664 14.87 -1.07 23.53
C VAL A 664 14.47 0.39 23.55
N ASN A 665 15.40 1.30 23.25
CA ASN A 665 15.21 2.74 23.25
C ASN A 665 15.73 3.35 21.94
N ASP A 666 14.96 4.27 21.38
CA ASP A 666 15.20 4.98 20.11
C ASP A 666 15.89 6.36 20.33
N GLY A 667 16.26 6.70 21.57
CA GLY A 667 16.77 8.01 21.97
C GLY A 667 15.74 8.93 22.63
N ALA A 668 14.45 8.62 22.54
CA ALA A 668 13.34 9.38 23.12
C ALA A 668 12.39 8.52 23.97
N LEU A 669 11.89 7.42 23.43
CA LEU A 669 10.97 6.47 24.04
C LEU A 669 11.58 5.07 24.17
N SER A 670 10.96 4.21 24.97
CA SER A 670 11.47 2.85 25.19
C SER A 670 10.37 1.82 25.34
N THR A 671 10.59 0.63 24.81
CA THR A 671 9.71 -0.51 24.97
C THR A 671 10.43 -1.63 25.71
N THR A 672 9.73 -2.22 26.68
CA THR A 672 10.27 -3.28 27.54
C THR A 672 9.47 -4.56 27.36
N LYS A 673 10.18 -5.69 27.25
CA LYS A 673 9.57 -7.03 27.22
C LYS A 673 10.31 -7.97 28.17
N THR A 674 9.54 -8.74 28.93
CA THR A 674 10.06 -9.74 29.87
C THR A 674 9.64 -11.14 29.41
N ILE A 675 10.61 -12.06 29.39
CA ILE A 675 10.41 -13.48 29.12
C ILE A 675 10.93 -14.31 30.29
N ALA A 676 10.43 -15.54 30.42
CA ALA A 676 10.89 -16.47 31.44
C ALA A 676 11.97 -17.42 30.88
N VAL A 677 13.06 -17.60 31.63
CA VAL A 677 14.08 -18.64 31.43
C VAL A 677 13.84 -19.72 32.48
N VAL A 678 13.31 -20.86 32.03
CA VAL A 678 13.01 -22.03 32.86
C VAL A 678 14.23 -22.94 32.87
N VAL A 679 14.88 -23.03 34.03
CA VAL A 679 16.07 -23.87 34.25
C VAL A 679 15.65 -25.17 34.91
N ASN A 680 15.97 -26.29 34.27
CA ASN A 680 15.76 -27.63 34.78
C ASN A 680 17.02 -28.16 35.49
N PRO A 681 16.89 -28.95 36.58
CA PRO A 681 18.02 -29.60 37.20
C PRO A 681 18.67 -30.59 36.22
N GLU A 682 20.00 -30.72 36.28
CA GLU A 682 20.71 -31.80 35.59
C GLU A 682 20.35 -33.13 36.26
N GLY A 683 19.98 -34.15 35.47
CA GLY A 683 19.67 -35.47 36.00
C GLY A 683 20.91 -36.10 36.67
N ALA A 684 20.72 -36.88 37.73
CA ALA A 684 21.83 -37.65 38.32
C ALA A 684 22.32 -38.72 37.32
N ASN A 685 23.62 -38.75 37.03
CA ASN A 685 24.25 -39.77 36.18
C ASN A 685 23.93 -41.17 36.69
N ALA A 686 23.38 -42.03 35.83
CA ALA A 686 23.06 -43.41 36.17
C ALA A 686 24.32 -44.29 36.10
N ALA A 687 24.30 -45.50 36.67
CA ALA A 687 25.42 -46.43 36.50
C ALA A 687 25.28 -47.19 35.15
N PRO A 688 26.40 -47.62 34.53
CA PRO A 688 26.37 -48.42 33.32
C PRO A 688 25.57 -49.72 33.48
N VAL A 689 24.80 -50.09 32.46
CA VAL A 689 24.04 -51.34 32.42
C VAL A 689 24.81 -52.39 31.64
N VAL A 690 25.20 -53.47 32.31
CA VAL A 690 25.96 -54.58 31.71
C VAL A 690 25.04 -55.77 31.44
N THR A 691 25.09 -56.31 30.22
CA THR A 691 24.37 -57.53 29.86
C THR A 691 25.01 -58.73 30.57
N PRO A 692 24.23 -59.68 31.13
CA PRO A 692 24.79 -60.88 31.75
C PRO A 692 25.71 -61.64 30.79
N VAL A 693 26.89 -62.01 31.28
CA VAL A 693 27.89 -62.78 30.54
C VAL A 693 27.70 -64.26 30.90
N SER A 694 27.59 -65.13 29.89
CA SER A 694 27.42 -66.56 30.13
C SER A 694 28.71 -67.22 30.60
N ASP A 695 28.58 -68.20 31.50
CA ASP A 695 29.68 -69.08 31.90
C ASP A 695 30.26 -69.83 30.68
N ILE A 696 31.57 -70.04 30.68
CA ILE A 696 32.29 -70.72 29.59
C ILE A 696 33.07 -71.92 30.10
N THR A 697 33.37 -72.87 29.20
CA THR A 697 34.24 -74.02 29.48
C THR A 697 35.41 -74.01 28.51
N VAL A 698 36.63 -74.17 29.03
CA VAL A 698 37.88 -74.11 28.26
C VAL A 698 38.74 -75.31 28.67
N ASN A 699 39.33 -76.03 27.73
CA ASN A 699 40.29 -77.10 28.06
C ASN A 699 41.60 -76.47 28.55
N GLU A 700 42.33 -77.14 29.43
CA GLU A 700 43.66 -76.66 29.86
C GLU A 700 44.58 -76.37 28.66
N GLY A 701 45.33 -75.27 28.74
CA GLY A 701 46.19 -74.78 27.66
C GLY A 701 45.47 -74.14 26.46
N ALA A 702 44.14 -74.21 26.39
CA ALA A 702 43.35 -73.53 25.35
C ALA A 702 42.92 -72.13 25.79
N SER A 703 42.51 -71.31 24.81
CA SER A 703 41.97 -69.98 25.04
C SER A 703 40.58 -69.81 24.44
N ALA A 704 39.76 -68.99 25.10
CA ALA A 704 38.44 -68.58 24.63
C ALA A 704 38.32 -67.05 24.69
N THR A 705 37.63 -66.45 23.71
CA THR A 705 37.35 -65.02 23.71
C THR A 705 35.97 -64.75 24.30
N VAL A 706 35.89 -63.82 25.25
CA VAL A 706 34.65 -63.37 25.88
C VAL A 706 34.41 -61.91 25.53
N ASN A 707 33.17 -61.56 25.15
CA ASN A 707 32.76 -60.19 24.86
C ASN A 707 31.67 -59.75 25.85
N VAL A 708 31.80 -58.53 26.37
CA VAL A 708 30.89 -57.90 27.33
C VAL A 708 30.14 -56.79 26.63
N ALA A 709 28.82 -56.88 26.60
CA ALA A 709 27.97 -55.81 26.08
C ALA A 709 27.47 -54.94 27.25
N ALA A 710 27.77 -53.63 27.20
CA ALA A 710 27.28 -52.68 28.18
C ALA A 710 26.87 -51.36 27.51
N THR A 711 25.92 -50.66 28.12
CA THR A 711 25.41 -49.36 27.66
C THR A 711 25.26 -48.42 28.85
N ASP A 712 25.58 -47.15 28.64
CA ASP A 712 25.29 -46.09 29.59
C ASP A 712 23.98 -45.39 29.23
N PRO A 713 23.04 -45.18 30.17
CA PRO A 713 21.76 -44.52 29.88
C PRO A 713 21.90 -43.08 29.35
N GLU A 714 22.97 -42.38 29.71
CA GLU A 714 23.29 -41.03 29.24
C GLU A 714 24.25 -41.00 28.03
N GLY A 715 24.69 -42.18 27.56
CA GLY A 715 25.58 -42.32 26.41
C GLY A 715 27.05 -42.00 26.72
N ALA A 716 27.45 -42.01 28.00
CA ALA A 716 28.84 -41.82 28.39
C ALA A 716 29.77 -42.92 27.83
N ALA A 717 31.03 -42.56 27.58
CA ALA A 717 32.04 -43.48 27.08
C ALA A 717 32.47 -44.47 28.18
N LEU A 718 32.43 -45.77 27.88
CA LEU A 718 32.69 -46.83 28.86
C LEU A 718 34.13 -47.33 28.85
N SER A 719 34.63 -47.67 30.05
CA SER A 719 35.93 -48.30 30.30
C SER A 719 35.75 -49.67 30.97
N TYR A 720 36.65 -50.61 30.70
CA TYR A 720 36.54 -52.01 31.13
C TYR A 720 37.82 -52.46 31.83
N SER A 721 37.69 -53.10 32.99
CA SER A 721 38.80 -53.71 33.72
C SER A 721 38.47 -55.15 34.07
N TRP A 722 39.39 -56.07 33.76
CA TRP A 722 39.18 -57.51 33.90
C TRP A 722 40.07 -58.07 35.01
N SER A 723 39.48 -58.88 35.88
CA SER A 723 40.16 -59.55 36.99
C SER A 723 39.87 -61.05 36.95
N ALA A 724 40.92 -61.86 36.96
CA ALA A 724 40.83 -63.31 36.98
C ALA A 724 41.82 -63.94 37.97
N PRO A 725 41.48 -65.11 38.55
CA PRO A 725 42.37 -65.91 39.39
C PRO A 725 43.59 -66.45 38.63
N ALA A 726 44.60 -66.93 39.37
CA ALA A 726 45.90 -67.34 38.82
C ALA A 726 45.83 -68.52 37.84
N GLU A 727 44.74 -69.29 37.89
CA GLU A 727 44.43 -70.39 36.99
C GLU A 727 44.13 -69.92 35.55
N LEU A 728 43.88 -68.62 35.35
CA LEU A 728 43.59 -68.01 34.05
C LEU A 728 44.52 -66.83 33.77
N SER A 729 44.98 -66.71 32.52
CA SER A 729 45.59 -65.47 32.04
C SER A 729 44.59 -64.71 31.15
N VAL A 730 44.37 -63.44 31.44
CA VAL A 730 43.45 -62.59 30.68
C VAL A 730 44.22 -61.52 29.91
N VAL A 731 44.01 -61.47 28.59
CA VAL A 731 44.49 -60.39 27.73
C VAL A 731 43.27 -59.59 27.25
N ALA A 732 43.03 -58.46 27.91
CA ALA A 732 41.88 -57.61 27.64
C ALA A 732 42.15 -56.58 26.52
N ASN A 733 41.13 -56.32 25.71
CA ASN A 733 41.05 -55.26 24.71
C ASN A 733 39.66 -54.61 24.81
N GLY A 734 39.51 -53.72 25.79
CA GLY A 734 38.24 -53.06 26.09
C GLY A 734 37.15 -54.06 26.52
N SER A 735 36.04 -54.06 25.79
CA SER A 735 34.88 -54.93 26.05
C SER A 735 35.11 -56.40 25.69
N SER A 736 36.25 -56.76 25.09
CA SER A 736 36.62 -58.13 24.74
C SER A 736 37.86 -58.57 25.51
N ALA A 737 37.91 -59.83 25.93
CA ALA A 737 39.11 -60.41 26.53
C ALA A 737 39.34 -61.84 26.07
N ALA A 738 40.60 -62.17 25.77
CA ALA A 738 41.05 -63.53 25.54
C ALA A 738 41.46 -64.14 26.89
N ILE A 739 40.80 -65.23 27.27
CA ILE A 739 41.00 -65.95 28.53
C ILE A 739 41.66 -67.28 28.20
N THR A 740 42.87 -67.50 28.69
CA THR A 740 43.64 -68.73 28.50
C THR A 740 43.72 -69.50 29.80
N ALA A 741 43.33 -70.77 29.75
CA ALA A 741 43.39 -71.66 30.90
C ALA A 741 44.81 -72.22 31.10
N THR A 742 45.30 -72.18 32.34
CA THR A 742 46.53 -72.87 32.73
C THR A 742 46.26 -74.36 32.98
N ASN A 743 47.31 -75.17 33.14
CA ASN A 743 47.17 -76.60 33.41
C ASN A 743 46.59 -76.83 34.81
N VAL A 744 45.60 -77.71 34.90
CA VAL A 744 44.91 -78.04 36.15
C VAL A 744 44.93 -79.55 36.36
N THR A 745 45.07 -80.01 37.60
CA THR A 745 45.14 -81.44 37.93
C THR A 745 43.78 -82.12 38.08
N ALA A 746 42.70 -81.35 37.92
CA ALA A 746 41.30 -81.77 37.89
C ALA A 746 40.45 -80.63 37.33
N ASP A 747 39.25 -80.93 36.83
CA ASP A 747 38.29 -79.92 36.39
C ASP A 747 38.09 -78.83 37.45
N THR A 748 38.41 -77.59 37.11
CA THR A 748 38.47 -76.47 38.06
C THR A 748 37.61 -75.32 37.55
N THR A 749 36.67 -74.84 38.36
CA THR A 749 35.82 -73.69 38.00
C THR A 749 36.23 -72.46 38.78
N VAL A 750 36.56 -71.37 38.10
CA VAL A 750 36.98 -70.11 38.72
C VAL A 750 36.17 -68.92 38.16
N PRO A 751 35.84 -67.93 38.99
CA PRO A 751 35.10 -66.75 38.55
C PRO A 751 36.04 -65.75 37.85
N VAL A 752 35.53 -65.06 36.83
CA VAL A 752 36.16 -63.89 36.20
C VAL A 752 35.22 -62.70 36.38
N THR A 753 35.75 -61.59 36.88
CA THR A 753 35.00 -60.36 37.10
C THR A 753 35.45 -59.30 36.09
N VAL A 754 34.49 -58.59 35.50
CA VAL A 754 34.73 -57.41 34.68
C VAL A 754 33.98 -56.21 35.26
N THR A 755 34.73 -55.15 35.54
CA THR A 755 34.23 -53.85 36.00
C THR A 755 34.04 -52.94 34.80
N VAL A 756 32.83 -52.39 34.63
CA VAL A 756 32.48 -51.42 33.58
C VAL A 756 32.20 -50.08 34.23
N SER A 757 32.87 -49.01 33.79
CA SER A 757 32.73 -47.66 34.35
C SER A 757 32.56 -46.59 33.27
N ASP A 758 31.69 -45.62 33.53
CA ASP A 758 31.47 -44.39 32.75
C ASP A 758 32.40 -43.22 33.18
N GLY A 759 33.30 -43.46 34.14
CA GLY A 759 34.18 -42.46 34.74
C GLY A 759 33.66 -41.81 36.03
N VAL A 760 32.39 -42.04 36.39
CA VAL A 760 31.76 -41.56 37.64
C VAL A 760 31.25 -42.73 38.48
N ASN A 761 30.49 -43.63 37.88
CA ASN A 761 29.93 -44.85 38.46
C ASN A 761 30.60 -46.10 37.84
N ALA A 762 30.50 -47.24 38.52
CA ALA A 762 31.02 -48.51 38.03
C ALA A 762 30.12 -49.68 38.45
N VAL A 763 30.02 -50.68 37.57
CA VAL A 763 29.28 -51.93 37.79
C VAL A 763 30.20 -53.12 37.52
N ASP A 764 30.21 -54.08 38.45
CA ASP A 764 30.88 -55.36 38.28
C ASP A 764 29.91 -56.41 37.75
N THR A 765 30.34 -57.22 36.78
CA THR A 765 29.68 -58.48 36.42
C THR A 765 30.67 -59.63 36.50
N THR A 766 30.19 -60.80 36.93
CA THR A 766 31.02 -61.99 37.14
C THR A 766 30.40 -63.20 36.45
N PHE A 767 31.23 -63.99 35.79
CA PHE A 767 30.86 -65.26 35.17
C PHE A 767 31.92 -66.31 35.48
N ASN A 768 31.56 -67.59 35.40
CA ASN A 768 32.47 -68.69 35.70
C ASN A 768 33.15 -69.22 34.44
N VAL A 769 34.41 -69.59 34.59
CA VAL A 769 35.18 -70.33 33.59
C VAL A 769 35.51 -71.70 34.17
N THR A 770 34.99 -72.74 33.53
CA THR A 770 35.32 -74.14 33.87
C THR A 770 36.51 -74.60 33.03
N ILE A 771 37.63 -74.90 33.67
CA ILE A 771 38.82 -75.48 33.06
C ILE A 771 38.69 -77.01 33.08
N LYS A 772 38.82 -77.67 31.92
CA LYS A 772 38.79 -79.13 31.80
C LYS A 772 40.19 -79.73 31.81
N ASP A 773 40.45 -80.70 32.68
CA ASP A 773 41.72 -81.44 32.77
C ASP A 773 41.83 -82.46 31.61
N GLY A 774 43.01 -82.51 30.97
CA GLY A 774 43.30 -83.34 29.81
C GLY A 774 43.76 -84.77 30.13
N GLY A 775 44.19 -85.07 31.36
CA GLY A 775 44.65 -86.39 31.81
C GLY A 775 45.95 -86.92 31.16
N ALA A 776 46.91 -87.40 31.96
CA ALA A 776 48.23 -87.86 31.49
C ALA A 776 48.19 -89.22 30.73
N GLN A 777 48.83 -89.31 29.56
CA GLN A 777 48.97 -90.55 28.77
C GLN A 777 50.29 -91.29 29.08
N TYR A 778 50.24 -92.58 29.42
CA TYR A 778 51.41 -93.45 29.61
C TYR A 778 51.64 -94.41 28.43
N PRO A 779 52.88 -94.78 28.10
CA PRO A 779 53.16 -95.77 27.05
C PRO A 779 52.66 -97.18 27.44
N ALA A 780 52.28 -98.03 26.48
CA ALA A 780 51.84 -99.40 26.79
C ALA A 780 53.01 -100.27 27.30
N TRP A 781 52.74 -101.21 28.22
CA TRP A 781 53.77 -102.12 28.73
C TRP A 781 54.21 -103.11 27.66
N ASP A 782 55.51 -103.09 27.36
CA ASP A 782 56.21 -104.05 26.52
C ASP A 782 57.10 -104.97 27.37
N ARG A 783 56.92 -106.29 27.18
CA ARG A 783 57.67 -107.35 27.89
C ARG A 783 59.18 -107.31 27.64
N SER A 784 59.62 -106.81 26.49
CA SER A 784 61.03 -106.78 26.09
C SER A 784 61.78 -105.56 26.61
N THR A 785 61.06 -104.54 27.10
CA THR A 785 61.64 -103.29 27.56
C THR A 785 62.07 -103.40 29.03
N VAL A 786 63.20 -102.78 29.35
CA VAL A 786 63.70 -102.64 30.73
C VAL A 786 63.03 -101.42 31.36
N TYR A 787 62.43 -101.61 32.53
CA TYR A 787 61.84 -100.54 33.33
C TYR A 787 62.63 -100.36 34.61
N VAL A 788 62.87 -99.12 35.01
CA VAL A 788 63.49 -98.76 36.29
C VAL A 788 62.47 -98.14 37.24
N GLY A 789 62.81 -98.09 38.54
CA GLY A 789 61.92 -97.53 39.56
C GLY A 789 61.45 -96.12 39.19
N GLY A 790 60.14 -95.93 39.05
CA GLY A 790 59.49 -94.69 38.62
C GLY A 790 58.90 -94.72 37.21
N ASP A 791 59.29 -95.67 36.35
CA ASP A 791 58.75 -95.76 34.99
C ASP A 791 57.27 -96.18 35.01
N ARG A 792 56.44 -95.50 34.20
CA ARG A 792 54.99 -95.72 34.15
C ARG A 792 54.55 -96.25 32.79
N VAL A 793 53.65 -97.23 32.83
CA VAL A 793 53.12 -97.90 31.65
C VAL A 793 51.63 -98.20 31.78
N LEU A 794 50.95 -98.34 30.65
CA LEU A 794 49.59 -98.80 30.53
C LEU A 794 49.57 -100.31 30.22
N HIS A 795 48.91 -101.10 31.06
CA HIS A 795 48.68 -102.52 30.81
C HIS A 795 47.22 -102.87 31.09
N ASN A 796 46.55 -103.48 30.11
CA ASN A 796 45.11 -103.80 30.18
C ASN A 796 44.22 -102.62 30.65
N GLY A 797 44.53 -101.41 30.19
CA GLY A 797 43.75 -100.20 30.47
C GLY A 797 44.01 -99.53 31.82
N ASN A 798 44.91 -100.06 32.66
CA ASN A 798 45.29 -99.45 33.93
C ASN A 798 46.75 -98.99 33.90
N ALA A 799 47.04 -97.88 34.59
CA ALA A 799 48.39 -97.36 34.73
C ALA A 799 49.14 -98.07 35.86
N PHE A 800 50.40 -98.43 35.62
CA PHE A 800 51.29 -99.05 36.59
C PHE A 800 52.64 -98.35 36.61
N GLU A 801 53.24 -98.25 37.80
CA GLU A 801 54.57 -97.69 38.04
C GLU A 801 55.51 -98.80 38.52
N ALA A 802 56.67 -98.93 37.90
CA ALA A 802 57.71 -99.85 38.34
C ALA A 802 58.27 -99.35 39.68
N LYS A 803 58.31 -100.20 40.70
CA LYS A 803 58.86 -99.86 42.03
C LYS A 803 60.38 -99.92 42.04
N TRP A 804 60.97 -100.79 41.21
CA TRP A 804 62.41 -100.97 41.00
C TRP A 804 62.65 -101.60 39.63
N TRP A 805 63.91 -101.92 39.31
CA TRP A 805 64.29 -102.50 38.01
C TRP A 805 63.54 -103.81 37.70
N THR A 806 62.95 -103.90 36.51
CA THR A 806 62.32 -105.13 36.00
C THR A 806 62.38 -105.21 34.47
N GLN A 807 62.42 -106.43 33.92
CA GLN A 807 62.28 -106.70 32.49
C GLN A 807 61.56 -108.04 32.33
N GLY A 808 60.48 -108.04 31.55
CA GLY A 808 59.70 -109.26 31.28
C GLY A 808 58.66 -109.67 32.32
N GLU A 809 58.60 -109.00 33.49
CA GLU A 809 57.58 -109.24 34.52
C GLU A 809 56.34 -108.37 34.31
N GLU A 810 55.15 -108.98 34.34
CA GLU A 810 53.90 -108.37 33.88
C GLU A 810 53.20 -107.51 34.96
N PRO A 811 52.79 -106.26 34.63
CA PRO A 811 52.07 -105.39 35.55
C PRO A 811 50.73 -105.98 36.02
N GLY A 812 50.45 -105.84 37.32
CA GLY A 812 49.25 -106.39 37.95
C GLY A 812 49.37 -107.83 38.45
N THR A 813 50.46 -108.54 38.14
CA THR A 813 50.74 -109.89 38.67
C THR A 813 52.04 -109.95 39.47
N ALA A 814 53.08 -109.24 39.05
CA ALA A 814 54.36 -109.19 39.75
C ALA A 814 54.42 -108.03 40.75
N ASP A 815 54.97 -108.28 41.94
CA ASP A 815 55.09 -107.29 43.03
C ASP A 815 55.96 -106.07 42.69
N VAL A 816 56.73 -106.16 41.61
CA VAL A 816 57.58 -105.07 41.10
C VAL A 816 56.77 -103.89 40.55
N TRP A 817 55.48 -104.09 40.27
CA TRP A 817 54.58 -103.04 39.77
C TRP A 817 53.64 -102.54 40.88
N LYS A 818 53.37 -101.23 40.88
CA LYS A 818 52.36 -100.56 41.71
C LYS A 818 51.27 -100.03 40.79
N ALA A 819 50.01 -100.34 41.06
CA ALA A 819 48.90 -99.70 40.36
C ALA A 819 48.91 -98.20 40.68
N VAL A 820 48.80 -97.38 39.65
CA VAL A 820 48.62 -95.93 39.75
C VAL A 820 47.13 -95.69 39.53
N THR A 821 46.40 -95.47 40.61
CA THR A 821 45.06 -94.90 40.52
C THR A 821 45.22 -93.47 40.02
N ASN A 822 44.56 -93.12 38.92
CA ASN A 822 44.42 -91.72 38.50
C ASN A 822 43.83 -90.89 39.64
#